data_AF-A0A1C6RPV8-F1
#
_entry.id   AF-A0A1C6RPV8-F1
#
_cell.length_a   1.000
_cell.length_b   1.000
_cell.length_c   1.000
_cell.angle_alpha   90.00
_cell.angle_beta   90.00
_cell.angle_gamma   90.00
#
_symmetry.space_group_name_H-M   'P 1'
#
loop_
_entity.id
_entity.type
_entity.pdbx_description
1 polymer ?
#
loop_
_entity_poly.entity_id
_entity_poly.type
_entity_poly.pdbx_seq_one_letter_code
_entity_poly.pdbx_strand_id
1 'polypeptide(L)'
;MGGRILELRVHGVSNTPPHQTLGLAPEPTPPQPATPQPLLVAGDAVTGFYRSTAASPRDPITVEAYSWGQLTSGARTARDVERALWTLLLPFALANVALHARPGIPADPDTERWASRSGLTAWLIRLFCLSLTGTVVLTFTGIGVDLIAWQCVDRSCLGRVPGPWEFLGQGWWHQGARSLAVGLLVPLGLLALLGIVAWRTYQYEAEMPADPARTPAAGPPAPAPADANVPTGQPGEAPPPPDPPPGPPTNPLQDPTFWCGEGQLRRAAVLHLCSGVVVAAAVPLGTVLALDPPRDGRAVAAWPTVALLVAVVVITLVALSRPWLTRRAGATPLGRWSIAVVVLTGLGLAGTILVLLLPDGPAGTPLADLRPSAGCTGTPGCGVDRSLPGFDWIIAWLGTAQLILLIAIGGAARSGRRALVAPAAATLLIVAGTFWRSGWLPGLPAVPWEPWQLAVPGIALATTGLLLPRSRQATGSRSPEPHSDLAWGGRAPAVVAGAGWLLCIAYCAGLLYWVTDRLNGAATPGGPPTVVPPIPVMWAGFCFATALLLLGAVAVRAVLLFHRLRRAEYAALAHDDRRLSAHELRRGREVATYRALHRLVGEQAVRLVGWYAAGILVLAAFGVAAVLSPTRPQVHPFHPADGGAAAVVAIADLGDALLGWLPVLIATLGLLVYRNDTVRRSVGVIWDLGTFWPRAAHPLAPPSYAERAVPELLTRTAGLLALPHQDPRRMDGIILSGHSQGTVICAAVVLQLPARWRRRIWFLSYGCQLTRLYGRVFPAYFGPDRLPALAEALARPCGTTGWTNFWRATDPLGWPVTAGERDMAVTDPQALHPSDGEVADPPIRSHSGYPDAAEFQRERSRVAWLLRQPVPSPRRGFD
;
A
#
# COMPACT_ATOMS: atom_id res chain seq x y z
N MET A 1 39.21 12.31 -27.93
CA MET A 1 38.18 13.09 -27.20
C MET A 1 38.02 12.47 -25.83
N GLY A 2 38.14 13.26 -24.75
CA GLY A 2 37.97 12.74 -23.37
C GLY A 2 36.54 12.29 -23.13
N GLY A 3 36.35 11.14 -22.48
CA GLY A 3 35.02 10.54 -22.33
C GLY A 3 34.04 11.41 -21.54
N ARG A 4 32.79 11.49 -21.99
CA ARG A 4 31.71 12.28 -21.38
C ARG A 4 30.99 11.49 -20.30
N ILE A 5 30.88 12.06 -19.11
CA ILE A 5 30.19 11.43 -17.97
C ILE A 5 28.91 12.21 -17.65
N LEU A 6 27.82 11.48 -17.43
CA LEU A 6 26.56 12.02 -16.94
C LEU A 6 26.35 11.63 -15.47
N GLU A 7 26.13 12.59 -14.59
CA GLU A 7 25.54 12.37 -13.26
C GLU A 7 24.01 12.54 -13.37
N LEU A 8 23.28 11.43 -13.20
CA LEU A 8 21.82 11.42 -13.18
C LEU A 8 21.33 11.35 -11.73
N ARG A 9 20.79 12.46 -11.22
CA ARG A 9 20.28 12.60 -9.85
C ARG A 9 18.80 12.26 -9.79
N VAL A 10 18.44 11.32 -8.92
CA VAL A 10 17.07 10.90 -8.64
C VAL A 10 16.74 11.27 -7.20
N HIS A 11 15.78 12.18 -7.04
CA HIS A 11 15.37 12.68 -5.73
C HIS A 11 14.51 11.67 -4.95
N GLY A 12 14.37 11.92 -3.64
CA GLY A 12 13.52 11.16 -2.72
C GLY A 12 12.05 11.58 -2.75
N VAL A 13 11.32 11.30 -1.67
CA VAL A 13 9.91 11.68 -1.51
C VAL A 13 9.67 13.19 -1.48
N SER A 14 8.39 13.62 -1.55
CA SER A 14 7.92 15.01 -1.39
C SER A 14 8.08 15.95 -2.59
N ASN A 15 8.21 15.41 -3.81
CA ASN A 15 8.31 16.22 -5.04
C ASN A 15 9.37 17.32 -4.97
N THR A 16 10.62 16.94 -4.68
CA THR A 16 11.74 17.87 -4.72
C THR A 16 11.83 18.51 -6.11
N PRO A 17 11.71 19.84 -6.23
CA PRO A 17 11.70 20.49 -7.53
C PRO A 17 13.07 20.39 -8.21
N PRO A 18 13.12 20.39 -9.56
CA PRO A 18 14.36 20.19 -10.31
C PRO A 18 15.50 21.14 -9.92
N HIS A 19 15.21 22.42 -9.63
CA HIS A 19 16.24 23.38 -9.21
C HIS A 19 16.93 22.95 -7.90
N GLN A 20 16.20 22.43 -6.91
CA GLN A 20 16.79 21.94 -5.67
C GLN A 20 17.64 20.69 -5.90
N THR A 21 17.19 19.76 -6.75
CA THR A 21 17.97 18.55 -7.08
C THR A 21 19.27 18.89 -7.83
N LEU A 22 19.24 19.93 -8.66
CA LEU A 22 20.42 20.45 -9.36
C LEU A 22 21.31 21.34 -8.47
N GLY A 23 20.83 21.78 -7.30
CA GLY A 23 21.55 22.71 -6.42
C GLY A 23 21.50 24.17 -6.91
N LEU A 24 20.48 24.53 -7.69
CA LEU A 24 20.25 25.89 -8.19
C LEU A 24 19.40 26.69 -7.21
N ALA A 25 19.64 28.00 -7.15
CA ALA A 25 18.80 28.91 -6.39
C ALA A 25 17.36 28.91 -6.95
N PRO A 26 16.34 29.13 -6.10
CA PRO A 26 14.98 29.34 -6.57
C PRO A 26 14.93 30.55 -7.51
N GLU A 27 14.04 30.52 -8.51
CA GLU A 27 13.87 31.63 -9.43
C GLU A 27 13.50 32.92 -8.66
N PRO A 28 14.31 33.98 -8.75
CA PRO A 28 13.96 35.26 -8.14
C PRO A 28 12.72 35.82 -8.85
N THR A 29 11.81 36.44 -8.08
CA THR A 29 10.63 37.13 -8.63
C THR A 29 10.86 38.65 -8.49
N PRO A 30 10.98 39.42 -9.60
CA PRO A 30 10.80 39.05 -11.01
C PRO A 30 12.00 38.29 -11.62
N PRO A 31 11.80 37.53 -12.72
CA PRO A 31 12.83 36.70 -13.34
C PRO A 31 14.04 37.53 -13.75
N GLN A 32 15.23 37.17 -13.25
CA GLN A 32 16.49 37.76 -13.70
C GLN A 32 17.12 36.89 -14.79
N PRO A 33 17.43 37.45 -15.98
CA PRO A 33 17.91 36.68 -17.13
C PRO A 33 19.29 36.01 -16.92
N ALA A 34 20.04 36.38 -15.87
CA ALA A 34 21.37 35.83 -15.58
C ALA A 34 21.37 34.65 -14.58
N THR A 35 20.23 34.32 -13.94
CA THR A 35 20.19 33.25 -12.94
C THR A 35 20.02 31.88 -13.61
N PRO A 36 20.89 30.88 -13.31
CA PRO A 36 20.76 29.54 -13.89
C PRO A 36 19.41 28.89 -13.51
N GLN A 37 18.69 28.38 -14.49
CA GLN A 37 17.37 27.76 -14.32
C GLN A 37 17.38 26.28 -14.74
N PRO A 38 16.46 25.45 -14.21
CA PRO A 38 16.27 24.10 -14.70
C PRO A 38 15.58 24.10 -16.08
N LEU A 39 16.26 23.57 -17.09
CA LEU A 39 15.75 23.35 -18.44
C LEU A 39 15.37 21.88 -18.65
N LEU A 40 14.15 21.61 -19.11
CA LEU A 40 13.69 20.27 -19.49
C LEU A 40 14.45 19.81 -20.76
N VAL A 41 15.17 18.69 -20.67
CA VAL A 41 15.95 18.12 -21.78
C VAL A 41 15.37 16.83 -22.37
N ALA A 42 14.53 16.12 -21.61
CA ALA A 42 13.80 14.93 -22.04
C ALA A 42 12.63 14.66 -21.10
N GLY A 43 11.60 13.93 -21.56
CA GLY A 43 10.37 13.68 -20.81
C GLY A 43 9.27 14.70 -21.14
N ASP A 44 8.31 14.86 -20.24
CA ASP A 44 7.16 15.73 -20.38
C ASP A 44 6.94 16.63 -19.14
N ALA A 45 5.74 17.24 -19.06
CA ALA A 45 5.37 18.14 -17.97
C ALA A 45 5.12 17.42 -16.62
N VAL A 46 4.95 16.09 -16.62
CA VAL A 46 4.69 15.27 -15.43
C VAL A 46 6.00 14.64 -14.93
N THR A 47 6.77 14.01 -15.81
CA THR A 47 8.09 13.47 -15.47
C THR A 47 9.12 13.96 -16.46
N GLY A 48 10.28 14.36 -15.96
CA GLY A 48 11.26 15.01 -16.82
C GLY A 48 12.68 14.94 -16.32
N PHE A 49 13.60 14.96 -17.26
CA PHE A 49 15.02 15.14 -17.06
C PHE A 49 15.36 16.62 -17.25
N TYR A 50 15.94 17.22 -16.22
CA TYR A 50 16.24 18.65 -16.19
C TYR A 50 17.75 18.88 -16.08
N ARG A 51 18.25 19.92 -16.74
CA ARG A 51 19.64 20.35 -16.70
C ARG A 51 19.72 21.84 -16.40
N SER A 52 20.79 22.31 -15.76
CA SER A 52 21.02 23.75 -15.59
C SER A 52 21.21 24.46 -16.94
N THR A 53 20.62 25.64 -17.13
CA THR A 53 20.90 26.51 -18.29
C THR A 53 22.35 26.99 -18.35
N ALA A 54 23.06 26.99 -17.23
CA ALA A 54 24.48 27.32 -17.17
C ALA A 54 25.40 26.13 -17.53
N ALA A 55 24.85 24.93 -17.74
CA ALA A 55 25.66 23.76 -18.06
C ALA A 55 26.29 23.89 -19.46
N SER A 56 27.61 23.70 -19.53
CA SER A 56 28.36 23.76 -20.77
C SER A 56 28.53 22.37 -21.38
N PRO A 57 28.46 22.21 -22.72
CA PRO A 57 28.86 20.97 -23.38
C PRO A 57 30.31 20.55 -23.11
N ARG A 58 31.16 21.50 -22.66
CA ARG A 58 32.56 21.25 -22.28
C ARG A 58 32.71 20.78 -20.84
N ASP A 59 31.64 20.76 -20.05
CA ASP A 59 31.74 20.35 -18.66
C ASP A 59 32.18 18.89 -18.56
N PRO A 60 33.16 18.59 -17.69
CA PRO A 60 33.66 17.23 -17.53
C PRO A 60 32.55 16.25 -17.10
N ILE A 61 31.59 16.71 -16.32
CA ILE A 61 30.45 15.94 -15.83
C ILE A 61 29.19 16.73 -16.15
N THR A 62 28.35 16.18 -17.02
CA THR A 62 27.00 16.71 -17.24
C THR A 62 26.12 16.27 -16.07
N VAL A 63 25.33 17.17 -15.47
CA VAL A 63 24.40 16.82 -14.38
C VAL A 63 22.96 16.95 -14.88
N GLU A 64 22.19 15.87 -14.75
CA GLU A 64 20.74 15.87 -14.98
C GLU A 64 20.01 15.50 -13.70
N ALA A 65 18.90 16.17 -13.42
CA ALA A 65 17.96 15.80 -12.36
C ALA A 65 16.73 15.17 -12.98
N TYR A 66 16.38 13.96 -12.55
CA TYR A 66 15.12 13.33 -12.89
C TYR A 66 14.07 13.71 -11.85
N SER A 67 12.99 14.35 -12.30
CA SER A 67 11.86 14.76 -11.48
C SER A 67 10.64 13.91 -11.78
N TRP A 68 10.09 13.30 -10.74
CA TRP A 68 8.92 12.42 -10.83
C TRP A 68 7.79 12.83 -9.89
N GLY A 69 8.01 13.83 -9.02
CA GLY A 69 7.06 14.11 -7.94
C GLY A 69 5.73 14.72 -8.37
N GLN A 70 5.55 15.09 -9.65
CA GLN A 70 4.23 15.44 -10.18
C GLN A 70 3.29 14.23 -10.26
N LEU A 71 3.82 12.99 -10.26
CA LEU A 71 3.05 11.74 -10.19
C LEU A 71 2.34 11.59 -8.84
N THR A 72 2.88 12.19 -7.77
CA THR A 72 2.39 11.97 -6.41
C THR A 72 1.88 13.22 -5.70
N SER A 73 2.63 14.33 -5.73
CA SER A 73 2.37 15.49 -4.85
C SER A 73 2.56 16.89 -5.49
N GLY A 74 2.74 16.97 -6.82
CA GLY A 74 3.26 18.19 -7.45
C GLY A 74 2.33 19.14 -8.22
N ALA A 75 1.18 18.71 -8.76
CA ALA A 75 0.49 19.51 -9.78
C ALA A 75 -0.78 20.17 -9.23
N ARG A 76 -0.76 21.49 -8.99
CA ARG A 76 -1.98 22.31 -8.74
C ARG A 76 -2.92 22.25 -9.94
N THR A 77 -3.71 21.20 -10.03
CA THR A 77 -4.65 20.93 -11.12
C THR A 77 -5.92 20.30 -10.55
N ALA A 78 -7.00 20.25 -11.34
CA ALA A 78 -8.24 19.55 -10.95
C ALA A 78 -8.04 18.09 -10.49
N ARG A 79 -6.88 17.48 -10.82
CA ARG A 79 -6.43 16.17 -10.35
C ARG A 79 -6.09 16.10 -8.85
N ASP A 80 -5.92 17.24 -8.16
CA ASP A 80 -5.66 17.25 -6.71
C ASP A 80 -6.88 16.82 -5.88
N VAL A 81 -8.10 17.08 -6.36
CA VAL A 81 -9.33 16.60 -5.74
C VAL A 81 -9.46 15.08 -5.93
N GLU A 82 -9.10 14.56 -7.10
CA GLU A 82 -9.02 13.13 -7.39
C GLU A 82 -7.98 12.43 -6.49
N ARG A 83 -6.84 13.08 -6.24
CA ARG A 83 -5.80 12.58 -5.33
C ARG A 83 -6.16 12.71 -3.85
N ALA A 84 -6.94 13.71 -3.45
CA ALA A 84 -7.51 13.76 -2.10
C ALA A 84 -8.46 12.57 -1.85
N LEU A 85 -9.26 12.17 -2.85
CA LEU A 85 -10.09 10.96 -2.81
C LEU A 85 -9.26 9.67 -2.74
N TRP A 86 -8.01 9.68 -3.20
CA TRP A 86 -7.12 8.52 -3.05
C TRP A 86 -6.76 8.18 -1.60
N THR A 87 -6.94 9.09 -0.65
CA THR A 87 -6.81 8.76 0.78
C THR A 87 -7.81 7.66 1.20
N LEU A 88 -8.99 7.61 0.58
CA LEU A 88 -9.97 6.54 0.78
C LEU A 88 -9.47 5.18 0.25
N LEU A 89 -8.48 5.17 -0.65
CA LEU A 89 -7.87 3.97 -1.22
C LEU A 89 -6.65 3.48 -0.43
N LEU A 90 -6.22 4.22 0.61
CA LEU A 90 -5.08 3.84 1.43
C LEU A 90 -5.19 2.44 2.08
N PRO A 91 -6.37 1.97 2.55
CA PRO A 91 -6.53 0.58 3.00
C PRO A 91 -6.10 -0.46 1.96
N PHE A 92 -6.47 -0.22 0.70
CA PHE A 92 -6.15 -1.10 -0.43
C PHE A 92 -4.68 -0.99 -0.84
N ALA A 93 -4.09 0.20 -0.75
CA ALA A 93 -2.66 0.40 -0.96
C ALA A 93 -1.85 -0.42 0.06
N LEU A 94 -2.18 -0.32 1.35
CA LEU A 94 -1.51 -1.07 2.41
C LEU A 94 -1.66 -2.59 2.23
N ALA A 95 -2.87 -3.06 1.90
CA ALA A 95 -3.09 -4.48 1.58
C ALA A 95 -2.26 -4.94 0.37
N ASN A 96 -2.09 -4.08 -0.64
CA ASN A 96 -1.20 -4.36 -1.78
C ASN A 96 0.27 -4.41 -1.37
N VAL A 97 0.74 -3.44 -0.58
CA VAL A 97 2.11 -3.39 -0.06
C VAL A 97 2.44 -4.63 0.78
N ALA A 98 1.48 -5.16 1.53
CA ALA A 98 1.65 -6.39 2.32
C ALA A 98 2.09 -7.60 1.47
N LEU A 99 1.65 -7.69 0.21
CA LEU A 99 2.07 -8.75 -0.72
C LEU A 99 3.57 -8.65 -1.05
N HIS A 100 4.12 -7.44 -1.11
CA HIS A 100 5.54 -7.20 -1.36
C HIS A 100 6.37 -7.33 -0.08
N ALA A 101 5.78 -7.16 1.11
CA ALA A 101 6.46 -7.37 2.39
C ALA A 101 6.75 -8.86 2.71
N ARG A 102 6.35 -9.79 1.83
CA ARG A 102 6.53 -11.23 2.05
C ARG A 102 8.01 -11.63 2.03
N PRO A 103 8.47 -12.46 2.97
CA PRO A 103 9.80 -13.05 2.90
C PRO A 103 9.86 -14.21 1.89
N GLY A 104 10.97 -14.32 1.18
CA GLY A 104 11.26 -15.47 0.32
C GLY A 104 10.49 -15.52 -0.99
N ILE A 105 10.10 -14.36 -1.56
CA ILE A 105 9.60 -14.29 -2.94
C ILE A 105 10.74 -14.80 -3.86
N PRO A 106 10.48 -15.79 -4.71
CA PRO A 106 11.48 -16.29 -5.65
C PRO A 106 11.81 -15.21 -6.68
N ALA A 107 13.05 -15.23 -7.17
CA ALA A 107 13.51 -14.27 -8.16
C ALA A 107 12.86 -14.50 -9.53
N ASP A 108 12.69 -15.77 -9.91
CA ASP A 108 11.87 -16.15 -11.06
C ASP A 108 10.41 -16.35 -10.60
N PRO A 109 9.45 -15.53 -11.07
CA PRO A 109 8.04 -15.68 -10.72
C PRO A 109 7.46 -17.05 -11.13
N ASP A 110 7.99 -17.70 -12.17
CA ASP A 110 7.48 -19.00 -12.64
C ASP A 110 7.82 -20.16 -11.70
N THR A 111 8.77 -19.94 -10.78
CA THR A 111 9.11 -20.91 -9.74
C THR A 111 8.24 -20.78 -8.48
N GLU A 112 7.39 -19.75 -8.36
CA GLU A 112 6.51 -19.56 -7.21
C GLU A 112 5.37 -20.59 -7.21
N ARG A 113 5.56 -21.67 -6.43
CA ARG A 113 4.50 -22.67 -6.20
C ARG A 113 3.54 -22.19 -5.12
N TRP A 114 2.23 -22.44 -5.28
CA TRP A 114 1.23 -22.23 -4.21
C TRP A 114 1.64 -22.93 -2.91
N ALA A 115 2.27 -24.10 -3.03
CA ALA A 115 2.71 -24.87 -1.90
C ALA A 115 3.92 -24.31 -1.13
N SER A 116 4.64 -23.36 -1.71
CA SER A 116 5.74 -22.69 -1.03
C SER A 116 5.24 -21.77 0.09
N ARG A 117 6.12 -21.43 1.04
CA ARG A 117 5.82 -20.43 2.07
C ARG A 117 5.35 -19.10 1.44
N SER A 118 6.09 -18.60 0.46
CA SER A 118 5.75 -17.36 -0.25
C SER A 118 4.38 -17.47 -0.94
N GLY A 119 4.17 -18.50 -1.78
CA GLY A 119 2.93 -18.66 -2.55
C GLY A 119 1.69 -18.79 -1.67
N LEU A 120 1.80 -19.51 -0.56
CA LEU A 120 0.72 -19.63 0.44
C LEU A 120 0.41 -18.30 1.10
N THR A 121 1.42 -17.55 1.53
CA THR A 121 1.23 -16.20 2.09
C THR A 121 0.64 -15.25 1.04
N ALA A 122 1.00 -15.37 -0.24
CA ALA A 122 0.36 -14.60 -1.33
C ALA A 122 -1.14 -14.87 -1.39
N TRP A 123 -1.50 -16.16 -1.40
CA TRP A 123 -2.89 -16.58 -1.49
C TRP A 123 -3.71 -16.05 -0.31
N LEU A 124 -3.19 -16.14 0.92
CA LEU A 124 -3.84 -15.59 2.12
C LEU A 124 -4.01 -14.06 2.03
N ILE A 125 -3.00 -13.33 1.54
CA ILE A 125 -3.08 -11.87 1.36
C ILE A 125 -4.10 -11.50 0.29
N ARG A 126 -4.19 -12.26 -0.81
CA ARG A 126 -5.22 -12.03 -1.85
C ARG A 126 -6.62 -12.32 -1.34
N LEU A 127 -6.79 -13.38 -0.54
CA LEU A 127 -8.05 -13.67 0.13
C LEU A 127 -8.43 -12.53 1.09
N PHE A 128 -7.45 -11.98 1.80
CA PHE A 128 -7.64 -10.81 2.66
C PHE A 128 -7.99 -9.55 1.86
N CYS A 129 -7.35 -9.32 0.71
CA CYS A 129 -7.71 -8.25 -0.21
C CYS A 129 -9.15 -8.38 -0.72
N LEU A 130 -9.58 -9.60 -1.06
CA LEU A 130 -10.95 -9.88 -1.48
C LEU A 130 -11.93 -9.61 -0.32
N SER A 131 -11.59 -10.01 0.91
CA SER A 131 -12.45 -9.78 2.06
C SER A 131 -12.55 -8.30 2.42
N LEU A 132 -11.51 -7.48 2.21
CA LEU A 132 -11.61 -6.01 2.33
C LEU A 132 -12.57 -5.40 1.31
N THR A 133 -12.57 -5.90 0.06
CA THR A 133 -13.61 -5.51 -0.92
C THR A 133 -15.00 -5.89 -0.40
N GLY A 134 -15.13 -7.09 0.16
CA GLY A 134 -16.36 -7.55 0.82
C GLY A 134 -16.80 -6.64 1.97
N THR A 135 -15.89 -6.16 2.81
CA THR A 135 -16.18 -5.21 3.91
C THR A 135 -16.82 -3.93 3.36
N VAL A 136 -16.20 -3.30 2.36
CA VAL A 136 -16.75 -2.06 1.78
C VAL A 136 -18.10 -2.31 1.11
N VAL A 137 -18.24 -3.42 0.40
CA VAL A 137 -19.52 -3.79 -0.22
C VAL A 137 -20.60 -4.02 0.84
N LEU A 138 -20.29 -4.71 1.94
CA LEU A 138 -21.22 -4.90 3.05
C LEU A 138 -21.61 -3.57 3.68
N THR A 139 -20.69 -2.62 3.82
CA THR A 139 -21.02 -1.27 4.31
C THR A 139 -22.07 -0.59 3.43
N PHE A 140 -21.88 -0.61 2.11
CA PHE A 140 -22.85 0.00 1.17
C PHE A 140 -24.14 -0.82 1.04
N THR A 141 -24.06 -2.13 1.24
CA THR A 141 -25.24 -3.01 1.37
C THR A 141 -26.00 -2.67 2.65
N GLY A 142 -25.30 -2.40 3.76
CA GLY A 142 -25.88 -1.89 4.99
C GLY A 142 -26.61 -0.58 4.75
N ILE A 143 -25.98 0.38 4.09
CA ILE A 143 -26.63 1.66 3.75
C ILE A 143 -27.89 1.47 2.90
N GLY A 144 -27.79 0.74 1.78
CA GLY A 144 -28.89 0.61 0.83
C GLY A 144 -29.99 -0.36 1.26
N VAL A 145 -29.61 -1.57 1.67
CA VAL A 145 -30.53 -2.68 1.97
C VAL A 145 -31.04 -2.62 3.40
N ASP A 146 -30.17 -2.38 4.39
CA ASP A 146 -30.54 -2.38 5.80
C ASP A 146 -31.09 -1.01 6.25
N LEU A 147 -30.29 0.07 6.19
CA LEU A 147 -30.71 1.37 6.68
C LEU A 147 -31.86 1.97 5.86
N ILE A 148 -31.75 2.00 4.53
CA ILE A 148 -32.75 2.65 3.66
C ILE A 148 -33.94 1.72 3.37
N ALA A 149 -33.68 0.51 2.86
CA ALA A 149 -34.72 -0.37 2.33
C ALA A 149 -35.37 -1.32 3.36
N TRP A 150 -34.87 -1.36 4.60
CA TRP A 150 -35.44 -2.18 5.69
C TRP A 150 -35.89 -1.33 6.88
N GLN A 151 -35.03 -0.44 7.40
CA GLN A 151 -35.33 0.37 8.59
C GLN A 151 -36.09 1.67 8.27
N CYS A 152 -35.70 2.39 7.20
CA CYS A 152 -36.20 3.72 6.89
C CYS A 152 -37.41 3.74 5.94
N VAL A 153 -38.15 2.63 5.79
CA VAL A 153 -39.16 2.47 4.70
C VAL A 153 -40.46 3.25 4.93
N ASP A 154 -40.60 3.93 6.07
CA ASP A 154 -41.75 4.78 6.37
C ASP A 154 -41.64 6.17 5.73
N ARG A 155 -42.78 6.80 5.41
CA ARG A 155 -42.82 8.16 4.83
C ARG A 155 -42.05 9.20 5.66
N SER A 156 -42.07 9.09 6.99
CA SER A 156 -41.41 10.04 7.89
C SER A 156 -39.88 9.99 7.80
N CYS A 157 -39.31 8.83 7.48
CA CYS A 157 -37.87 8.65 7.31
C CYS A 157 -37.46 8.90 5.84
N LEU A 158 -38.18 8.32 4.86
CA LEU A 158 -37.91 8.50 3.43
C LEU A 158 -38.00 9.96 2.99
N GLY A 159 -38.92 10.76 3.57
CA GLY A 159 -39.04 12.19 3.27
C GLY A 159 -37.81 13.02 3.65
N ARG A 160 -36.86 12.47 4.41
CA ARG A 160 -35.57 13.10 4.73
C ARG A 160 -34.48 12.76 3.72
N VAL A 161 -34.68 11.72 2.91
CA VAL A 161 -33.71 11.30 1.89
C VAL A 161 -33.90 12.17 0.65
N PRO A 162 -32.87 12.85 0.14
CA PRO A 162 -33.00 13.68 -1.05
C PRO A 162 -33.43 12.86 -2.28
N GLY A 163 -34.57 13.21 -2.88
CA GLY A 163 -35.10 12.58 -4.10
C GLY A 163 -36.45 11.90 -3.88
N PRO A 164 -37.04 11.31 -4.93
CA PRO A 164 -38.37 10.72 -4.87
C PRO A 164 -38.28 9.31 -4.26
N TRP A 165 -37.90 9.16 -2.98
CA TRP A 165 -37.75 7.85 -2.33
C TRP A 165 -39.04 7.36 -1.65
N GLU A 166 -40.01 8.25 -1.44
CA GLU A 166 -41.28 7.99 -0.74
C GLU A 166 -42.15 6.90 -1.37
N PHE A 167 -41.90 6.53 -2.63
CA PHE A 167 -42.60 5.42 -3.29
C PHE A 167 -42.26 4.06 -2.65
N LEU A 168 -41.09 3.92 -2.02
CA LEU A 168 -40.71 2.68 -1.33
C LEU A 168 -41.63 2.37 -0.14
N GLY A 169 -42.16 3.42 0.50
CA GLY A 169 -43.10 3.30 1.61
C GLY A 169 -44.55 3.03 1.20
N GLN A 170 -44.83 2.78 -0.08
CA GLN A 170 -46.20 2.73 -0.61
C GLN A 170 -46.43 1.61 -1.63
N GLY A 171 -47.69 1.18 -1.73
CA GLY A 171 -48.17 0.32 -2.80
C GLY A 171 -47.38 -0.99 -2.96
N TRP A 172 -47.00 -1.29 -4.20
CA TRP A 172 -46.33 -2.54 -4.56
C TRP A 172 -44.93 -2.69 -3.95
N TRP A 173 -44.19 -1.59 -3.75
CA TRP A 173 -42.80 -1.60 -3.28
C TRP A 173 -42.66 -1.81 -1.77
N HIS A 174 -43.67 -1.42 -1.00
CA HIS A 174 -43.69 -1.64 0.45
C HIS A 174 -43.84 -3.14 0.81
N GLN A 175 -44.44 -3.93 -0.08
CA GLN A 175 -44.79 -5.33 0.18
C GLN A 175 -43.57 -6.27 0.15
N GLY A 176 -43.55 -7.25 1.06
CA GLY A 176 -42.55 -8.32 1.12
C GLY A 176 -41.10 -7.81 1.11
N ALA A 177 -40.26 -8.42 0.28
CA ALA A 177 -38.84 -8.10 0.13
C ALA A 177 -38.50 -7.10 -0.99
N ARG A 178 -39.51 -6.50 -1.64
CA ARG A 178 -39.32 -5.74 -2.90
C ARG A 178 -38.47 -4.47 -2.72
N SER A 179 -38.60 -3.80 -1.58
CA SER A 179 -37.76 -2.63 -1.26
C SER A 179 -36.27 -2.97 -1.28
N LEU A 180 -35.88 -4.18 -0.85
CA LEU A 180 -34.49 -4.62 -0.79
C LEU A 180 -33.85 -4.67 -2.19
N ALA A 181 -34.63 -4.94 -3.25
CA ALA A 181 -34.15 -4.92 -4.62
C ALA A 181 -33.73 -3.51 -5.06
N VAL A 182 -34.44 -2.47 -4.58
CA VAL A 182 -34.05 -1.06 -4.80
C VAL A 182 -32.84 -0.71 -3.93
N GLY A 183 -32.78 -1.22 -2.71
CA GLY A 183 -31.62 -1.07 -1.82
C GLY A 183 -30.31 -1.55 -2.45
N LEU A 184 -30.35 -2.61 -3.28
CA LEU A 184 -29.18 -3.12 -4.03
C LEU A 184 -28.58 -2.10 -5.00
N LEU A 185 -29.31 -1.06 -5.42
CA LEU A 185 -28.76 -0.03 -6.32
C LEU A 185 -27.56 0.71 -5.69
N VAL A 186 -27.53 0.85 -4.37
CA VAL A 186 -26.44 1.53 -3.65
C VAL A 186 -25.11 0.76 -3.75
N PRO A 187 -25.00 -0.52 -3.32
CA PRO A 187 -23.76 -1.28 -3.47
C PRO A 187 -23.41 -1.57 -4.94
N LEU A 188 -24.39 -1.73 -5.83
CA LEU A 188 -24.13 -1.91 -7.26
C LEU A 188 -23.59 -0.62 -7.91
N GLY A 189 -24.11 0.54 -7.52
CA GLY A 189 -23.61 1.84 -7.96
C GLY A 189 -22.18 2.09 -7.50
N LEU A 190 -21.84 1.74 -6.26
CA LEU A 190 -20.46 1.72 -5.78
C LEU A 190 -19.58 0.82 -6.66
N LEU A 191 -19.99 -0.43 -6.89
CA LEU A 191 -19.18 -1.39 -7.67
C LEU A 191 -18.98 -0.92 -9.11
N ALA A 192 -19.99 -0.30 -9.72
CA ALA A 192 -19.86 0.33 -11.03
C ALA A 192 -18.84 1.48 -11.01
N LEU A 193 -18.91 2.37 -10.00
CA LEU A 193 -17.93 3.45 -9.81
C LEU A 193 -16.51 2.91 -9.63
N LEU A 194 -16.33 1.92 -8.76
CA LEU A 194 -15.04 1.27 -8.52
C LEU A 194 -14.51 0.58 -9.78
N GLY A 195 -15.40 -0.02 -10.59
CA GLY A 195 -15.05 -0.59 -11.89
C GLY A 195 -14.59 0.46 -12.90
N ILE A 196 -15.27 1.62 -12.97
CA ILE A 196 -14.86 2.75 -13.83
C ILE A 196 -13.50 3.29 -13.38
N VAL A 197 -13.30 3.50 -12.07
CA VAL A 197 -12.02 3.97 -11.52
C VAL A 197 -10.90 2.97 -11.81
N ALA A 198 -11.12 1.68 -11.57
CA ALA A 198 -10.13 0.64 -11.89
C ALA A 198 -9.79 0.63 -13.39
N TRP A 199 -10.80 0.73 -14.26
CA TRP A 199 -10.62 0.74 -15.71
C TRP A 199 -9.81 1.94 -16.20
N ARG A 200 -10.14 3.15 -15.71
CA ARG A 200 -9.44 4.38 -16.09
C ARG A 200 -8.01 4.46 -15.57
N THR A 201 -7.70 3.78 -14.47
CA THR A 201 -6.40 3.88 -13.81
C THR A 201 -5.40 2.80 -14.22
N TYR A 202 -5.73 1.88 -15.14
CA TYR A 202 -4.82 0.79 -15.52
C TYR A 202 -3.53 1.25 -16.19
N GLN A 203 -3.61 2.25 -17.07
CA GLN A 203 -2.47 2.80 -17.82
C GLN A 203 -2.27 4.29 -17.53
N TYR A 204 -2.68 4.75 -16.34
CA TYR A 204 -2.72 6.19 -16.05
C TYR A 204 -1.36 6.86 -16.25
N GLU A 205 -0.28 6.17 -15.88
CA GLU A 205 1.09 6.69 -15.96
C GLU A 205 2.13 5.64 -16.38
N ALA A 206 1.76 4.38 -16.66
CA ALA A 206 2.76 3.34 -16.97
C ALA A 206 3.36 3.51 -18.36
N GLU A 207 4.69 3.40 -18.46
CA GLU A 207 5.43 3.45 -19.73
C GLU A 207 6.09 2.09 -20.00
N MET A 208 5.95 1.58 -21.23
CA MET A 208 6.62 0.34 -21.62
C MET A 208 8.08 0.67 -21.99
N PRO A 209 9.08 -0.01 -21.40
CA PRO A 209 10.47 0.21 -21.79
C PRO A 209 10.64 0.00 -23.30
N ALA A 210 11.20 0.99 -23.99
CA ALA A 210 11.57 0.84 -25.39
C ALA A 210 12.73 -0.17 -25.48
N ASP A 211 12.60 -1.19 -26.34
CA ASP A 211 13.65 -2.18 -26.52
C ASP A 211 14.92 -1.48 -27.06
N PRO A 212 16.04 -1.46 -26.31
CA PRO A 212 17.23 -0.69 -26.68
C PRO A 212 17.89 -1.15 -28.00
N ALA A 213 17.43 -2.26 -28.59
CA ALA A 213 17.96 -2.80 -29.85
C ALA A 213 17.24 -2.29 -31.12
N ARG A 214 16.04 -1.70 -31.04
CA ARG A 214 15.36 -1.16 -32.22
C ARG A 214 15.78 0.28 -32.46
N THR A 215 16.94 0.46 -33.09
CA THR A 215 17.14 1.66 -33.92
C THR A 215 15.97 1.69 -34.91
N PRO A 216 15.20 2.80 -35.05
CA PRO A 216 14.29 2.90 -36.18
C PRO A 216 15.15 2.67 -37.42
N ALA A 217 14.78 1.66 -38.22
CA ALA A 217 15.44 1.38 -39.48
C ALA A 217 15.58 2.73 -40.18
N ALA A 218 16.81 3.14 -40.46
CA ALA A 218 17.05 4.31 -41.27
C ALA A 218 16.13 4.16 -42.49
N GLY A 219 15.22 5.11 -42.68
CA GLY A 219 14.45 5.16 -43.90
C GLY A 219 15.41 5.06 -45.09
N PRO A 220 14.96 4.54 -46.24
CA PRO A 220 15.81 4.43 -47.42
C PRO A 220 16.55 5.75 -47.61
N PRO A 221 17.89 5.72 -47.77
CA PRO A 221 18.69 6.93 -47.77
C PRO A 221 18.09 7.91 -48.77
N ALA A 222 17.77 9.11 -48.32
CA ALA A 222 17.47 10.19 -49.25
C ALA A 222 18.65 10.26 -50.23
N PRO A 223 18.40 10.27 -51.56
CA PRO A 223 19.49 10.29 -52.53
C PRO A 223 20.38 11.49 -52.23
N ALA A 224 21.67 11.22 -52.03
CA ALA A 224 22.66 12.25 -51.76
C ALA A 224 22.67 13.25 -52.94
N PRO A 225 22.83 14.57 -52.67
CA PRO A 225 23.13 15.52 -53.74
C PRO A 225 24.39 15.07 -54.47
N ALA A 226 24.39 15.16 -55.80
CA ALA A 226 25.36 14.52 -56.68
C ALA A 226 26.82 15.04 -56.61
N ASP A 227 27.20 15.88 -55.65
CA ASP A 227 28.53 16.51 -55.61
C ASP A 227 29.16 16.51 -54.20
N ALA A 228 29.40 15.33 -53.64
CA ALA A 228 30.29 15.20 -52.48
C ALA A 228 31.19 13.96 -52.62
N ASN A 229 32.45 14.21 -53.00
CA ASN A 229 33.54 13.23 -52.88
C ASN A 229 33.78 12.90 -51.39
N VAL A 230 33.10 11.88 -50.88
CA VAL A 230 33.38 11.29 -49.57
C VAL A 230 34.39 10.15 -49.78
N PRO A 231 35.55 10.14 -49.10
CA PRO A 231 36.48 9.02 -49.18
C PRO A 231 35.82 7.74 -48.65
N THR A 232 35.62 6.77 -49.53
CA THR A 232 35.25 5.39 -49.18
C THR A 232 36.39 4.73 -48.43
N GLY A 233 36.27 4.61 -47.11
CA GLY A 233 37.34 4.00 -46.32
C GLY A 233 37.14 4.00 -44.81
N GLN A 234 35.96 3.64 -44.31
CA GLN A 234 35.84 3.10 -42.94
C GLN A 234 34.88 1.91 -42.96
N PRO A 235 35.31 0.69 -42.60
CA PRO A 235 34.39 -0.41 -42.35
C PRO A 235 33.43 0.04 -41.25
N GLY A 236 32.13 0.05 -41.51
CA GLY A 236 31.13 0.25 -40.48
C GLY A 236 31.38 -0.77 -39.37
N GLU A 237 31.58 -0.27 -38.14
CA GLU A 237 31.86 -1.09 -36.97
C GLU A 237 30.74 -2.14 -36.83
N ALA A 238 31.09 -3.41 -37.01
CA ALA A 238 30.13 -4.50 -36.92
C ALA A 238 29.41 -4.44 -35.56
N PRO A 239 28.08 -4.62 -35.51
CA PRO A 239 27.35 -4.55 -34.26
C PRO A 239 27.99 -5.52 -33.26
N PRO A 240 28.23 -5.09 -32.00
CA PRO A 240 28.87 -5.93 -31.01
C PRO A 240 28.08 -7.24 -30.86
N PRO A 241 28.78 -8.37 -30.65
CA PRO A 241 28.12 -9.65 -30.50
C PRO A 241 27.07 -9.58 -29.36
N PRO A 242 25.92 -10.27 -29.51
CA PRO A 242 24.89 -10.28 -28.48
C PRO A 242 25.49 -10.79 -27.16
N ASP A 243 25.08 -10.17 -26.06
CA ASP A 243 25.50 -10.60 -24.73
C ASP A 243 25.10 -12.08 -24.52
N PRO A 244 25.90 -12.87 -23.79
CA PRO A 244 25.47 -14.20 -23.38
C PRO A 244 24.13 -14.08 -22.63
N PRO A 245 23.24 -15.08 -22.79
CA PRO A 245 21.95 -15.04 -22.13
C PRO A 245 22.14 -14.82 -20.63
N PRO A 246 21.37 -13.91 -20.02
CA PRO A 246 21.48 -13.67 -18.59
C PRO A 246 21.27 -14.98 -17.84
N GLY A 247 22.08 -15.21 -16.80
CA GLY A 247 21.87 -16.33 -15.88
C GLY A 247 20.50 -16.26 -15.18
N PRO A 248 20.12 -17.30 -14.43
CA PRO A 248 18.84 -17.31 -13.72
C PRO A 248 18.73 -16.08 -12.81
N PRO A 249 17.56 -15.42 -12.74
CA PRO A 249 17.40 -14.24 -11.92
C PRO A 249 17.65 -14.59 -10.45
N THR A 250 18.34 -13.69 -9.75
CA THR A 250 18.66 -13.77 -8.32
C THR A 250 17.88 -12.75 -7.50
N ASN A 251 17.20 -11.81 -8.14
CA ASN A 251 16.32 -10.83 -7.50
C ASN A 251 15.00 -10.67 -8.30
N PRO A 252 13.82 -10.62 -7.64
CA PRO A 252 12.54 -10.41 -8.34
C PRO A 252 12.47 -9.13 -9.19
N LEU A 253 13.23 -8.09 -8.84
CA LEU A 253 13.28 -6.85 -9.64
C LEU A 253 13.95 -7.03 -11.00
N GLN A 254 14.65 -8.14 -11.25
CA GLN A 254 15.25 -8.44 -12.56
C GLN A 254 14.22 -8.88 -13.60
N ASP A 255 12.99 -9.20 -13.20
CA ASP A 255 11.90 -9.50 -14.13
C ASP A 255 11.56 -8.25 -14.96
N PRO A 256 11.73 -8.28 -16.29
CA PRO A 256 11.43 -7.14 -17.15
C PRO A 256 9.94 -6.77 -17.16
N THR A 257 9.06 -7.70 -16.75
CA THR A 257 7.61 -7.46 -16.66
C THR A 257 7.17 -6.96 -15.28
N PHE A 258 8.10 -6.77 -14.32
CA PHE A 258 7.77 -6.39 -12.95
C PHE A 258 6.90 -5.13 -12.86
N TRP A 259 7.17 -4.15 -13.73
CA TRP A 259 6.46 -2.86 -13.78
C TRP A 259 5.30 -2.84 -14.80
N CYS A 260 5.03 -3.94 -15.51
CA CYS A 260 4.07 -4.00 -16.61
C CYS A 260 2.92 -4.96 -16.27
N GLY A 261 1.88 -4.55 -15.53
CA GLY A 261 0.90 -5.48 -14.93
C GLY A 261 -0.51 -5.57 -15.54
N GLU A 262 -0.81 -4.88 -16.64
CA GLU A 262 -2.19 -4.60 -17.07
C GLU A 262 -3.12 -5.82 -17.10
N GLY A 263 -2.69 -6.92 -17.76
CA GLY A 263 -3.49 -8.13 -17.89
C GLY A 263 -3.83 -8.77 -16.54
N GLN A 264 -2.86 -8.80 -15.62
CA GLN A 264 -3.07 -9.28 -14.25
C GLN A 264 -4.12 -8.43 -13.53
N LEU A 265 -4.00 -7.10 -13.61
CA LEU A 265 -4.89 -6.18 -12.93
C LEU A 265 -6.34 -6.30 -13.43
N ARG A 266 -6.56 -6.42 -14.74
CA ARG A 266 -7.89 -6.64 -15.32
C ARG A 266 -8.56 -7.90 -14.79
N ARG A 267 -7.83 -9.02 -14.77
CA ARG A 267 -8.34 -10.29 -14.24
C ARG A 267 -8.68 -10.19 -12.75
N ALA A 268 -7.81 -9.57 -11.95
CA ALA A 268 -8.06 -9.36 -10.52
C ALA A 268 -9.30 -8.47 -10.28
N ALA A 269 -9.45 -7.39 -11.04
CA ALA A 269 -10.62 -6.51 -10.91
C ALA A 269 -11.93 -7.22 -11.23
N VAL A 270 -11.99 -8.04 -12.28
CA VAL A 270 -13.19 -8.84 -12.57
C VAL A 270 -13.56 -9.72 -11.38
N LEU A 271 -12.59 -10.42 -10.78
CA LEU A 271 -12.86 -11.28 -9.61
C LEU A 271 -13.36 -10.48 -8.40
N HIS A 272 -12.75 -9.33 -8.10
CA HIS A 272 -13.18 -8.49 -6.99
C HIS A 272 -14.57 -7.89 -7.20
N LEU A 273 -14.85 -7.33 -8.39
CA LEU A 273 -16.14 -6.74 -8.71
C LEU A 273 -17.25 -7.81 -8.70
N CYS A 274 -17.01 -8.96 -9.32
CA CYS A 274 -17.99 -10.05 -9.37
C CYS A 274 -18.26 -10.64 -7.99
N SER A 275 -17.22 -10.84 -7.18
CA SER A 275 -17.38 -11.28 -5.80
C SER A 275 -18.07 -10.22 -4.94
N GLY A 276 -17.82 -8.94 -5.20
CA GLY A 276 -18.57 -7.84 -4.59
C GLY A 276 -20.07 -7.91 -4.91
N VAL A 277 -20.44 -8.09 -6.17
CA VAL A 277 -21.86 -8.28 -6.54
C VAL A 277 -22.46 -9.49 -5.82
N VAL A 278 -21.73 -10.60 -5.72
CA VAL A 278 -22.19 -11.78 -4.96
C VAL A 278 -22.41 -11.44 -3.49
N VAL A 279 -21.48 -10.73 -2.83
CA VAL A 279 -21.64 -10.31 -1.43
C VAL A 279 -22.87 -9.42 -1.27
N ALA A 280 -23.06 -8.43 -2.13
CA ALA A 280 -24.22 -7.53 -2.08
C ALA A 280 -25.54 -8.29 -2.27
N ALA A 281 -25.60 -9.21 -3.24
CA ALA A 281 -26.79 -10.00 -3.54
C ALA A 281 -27.09 -11.05 -2.47
N ALA A 282 -26.06 -11.65 -1.86
CA ALA A 282 -26.21 -12.73 -0.88
C ALA A 282 -26.84 -12.26 0.43
N VAL A 283 -26.69 -10.99 0.82
CA VAL A 283 -27.28 -10.46 2.06
C VAL A 283 -28.82 -10.51 2.03
N PRO A 284 -29.52 -9.75 1.16
CA PRO A 284 -30.98 -9.80 1.13
C PRO A 284 -31.52 -11.16 0.68
N LEU A 285 -30.82 -11.86 -0.24
CA LEU A 285 -31.22 -13.21 -0.62
C LEU A 285 -31.17 -14.17 0.56
N GLY A 286 -30.07 -14.18 1.32
CA GLY A 286 -29.89 -15.03 2.48
C GLY A 286 -30.94 -14.75 3.57
N THR A 287 -31.21 -13.47 3.85
CA THR A 287 -32.27 -13.09 4.80
C THR A 287 -33.64 -13.60 4.36
N VAL A 288 -34.01 -13.41 3.09
CA VAL A 288 -35.29 -13.90 2.56
C VAL A 288 -35.38 -15.42 2.64
N LEU A 289 -34.34 -16.15 2.24
CA LEU A 289 -34.34 -17.62 2.28
C LEU A 289 -34.39 -18.19 3.70
N ALA A 290 -33.83 -17.46 4.69
CA ALA A 290 -33.84 -17.88 6.08
C ALA A 290 -35.21 -17.62 6.75
N LEU A 291 -35.85 -16.49 6.44
CA LEU A 291 -37.12 -16.07 7.04
C LEU A 291 -38.35 -16.65 6.33
N ASP A 292 -38.28 -16.80 5.01
CA ASP A 292 -39.32 -17.43 4.18
C ASP A 292 -38.70 -18.49 3.26
N PRO A 293 -38.45 -19.71 3.79
CA PRO A 293 -37.85 -20.80 3.02
C PRO A 293 -38.60 -21.07 1.72
N PRO A 294 -37.92 -21.08 0.56
CA PRO A 294 -38.59 -21.04 -0.73
C PRO A 294 -39.33 -22.35 -1.00
N ARG A 295 -40.60 -22.25 -1.41
CA ARG A 295 -41.44 -23.35 -1.88
C ARG A 295 -41.89 -23.10 -3.33
N ASP A 296 -42.29 -24.16 -4.01
CA ASP A 296 -42.89 -24.12 -5.36
C ASP A 296 -42.09 -23.27 -6.36
N GLY A 297 -42.74 -22.35 -7.09
CA GLY A 297 -42.10 -21.50 -8.10
C GLY A 297 -40.97 -20.61 -7.56
N ARG A 298 -40.99 -20.23 -6.28
CA ARG A 298 -39.90 -19.46 -5.65
C ARG A 298 -38.65 -20.32 -5.49
N ALA A 299 -38.79 -21.61 -5.22
CA ALA A 299 -37.67 -22.56 -5.12
C ALA A 299 -36.97 -22.76 -6.47
N VAL A 300 -37.72 -22.77 -7.57
CA VAL A 300 -37.18 -22.88 -8.95
C VAL A 300 -36.27 -21.71 -9.30
N ALA A 301 -36.54 -20.50 -8.78
CA ALA A 301 -35.66 -19.35 -8.95
C ALA A 301 -34.52 -19.30 -7.90
N ALA A 302 -34.82 -19.60 -6.64
CA ALA A 302 -33.89 -19.46 -5.53
C ALA A 302 -32.68 -20.40 -5.60
N TRP A 303 -32.88 -21.70 -5.80
CA TRP A 303 -31.78 -22.66 -5.72
C TRP A 303 -30.76 -22.53 -6.86
N PRO A 304 -31.17 -22.34 -8.13
CA PRO A 304 -30.22 -22.03 -9.20
C PRO A 304 -29.46 -20.73 -8.94
N THR A 305 -30.13 -19.71 -8.40
CA THR A 305 -29.49 -18.44 -8.02
C THR A 305 -28.38 -18.67 -6.99
N VAL A 306 -28.67 -19.40 -5.90
CA VAL A 306 -27.67 -19.75 -4.88
C VAL A 306 -26.52 -20.53 -5.51
N ALA A 307 -26.81 -21.52 -6.35
CA ALA A 307 -25.77 -22.32 -7.02
C ALA A 307 -24.86 -21.46 -7.92
N LEU A 308 -25.41 -20.50 -8.68
CA LEU A 308 -24.65 -19.57 -9.51
C LEU A 308 -23.74 -18.67 -8.67
N LEU A 309 -24.26 -18.08 -7.59
CA LEU A 309 -23.49 -17.24 -6.68
C LEU A 309 -22.36 -18.03 -5.99
N VAL A 310 -22.64 -19.25 -5.53
CA VAL A 310 -21.63 -20.16 -4.95
C VAL A 310 -20.56 -20.54 -5.98
N ALA A 311 -20.95 -20.82 -7.23
CA ALA A 311 -20.00 -21.12 -8.30
C ALA A 311 -19.01 -19.97 -8.53
N VAL A 312 -19.48 -18.72 -8.54
CA VAL A 312 -18.61 -17.54 -8.64
C VAL A 312 -17.60 -17.48 -7.49
N VAL A 313 -18.04 -17.70 -6.24
CA VAL A 313 -17.14 -17.72 -5.08
C VAL A 313 -16.09 -18.82 -5.20
N VAL A 314 -16.50 -20.04 -5.57
CA VAL A 314 -15.58 -21.17 -5.77
C VAL A 314 -14.56 -20.88 -6.87
N ILE A 315 -15.01 -20.36 -8.02
CA ILE A 315 -14.12 -19.98 -9.11
C ILE A 315 -13.12 -18.91 -8.65
N THR A 316 -13.57 -17.90 -7.92
CA THR A 316 -12.70 -16.85 -7.36
C THR A 316 -11.65 -17.45 -6.42
N LEU A 317 -12.05 -18.27 -5.45
CA LEU A 317 -11.14 -18.88 -4.47
C LEU A 317 -10.07 -19.75 -5.17
N VAL A 318 -10.49 -20.53 -6.17
CA VAL A 318 -9.56 -21.32 -6.99
C VAL A 318 -8.65 -20.39 -7.78
N ALA A 319 -9.17 -19.36 -8.44
CA ALA A 319 -8.39 -18.43 -9.24
C ALA A 319 -7.30 -17.74 -8.40
N LEU A 320 -7.62 -17.24 -7.20
CA LEU A 320 -6.66 -16.56 -6.32
C LEU A 320 -5.41 -17.40 -5.99
N SER A 321 -5.51 -18.73 -6.04
CA SER A 321 -4.41 -19.66 -5.78
C SER A 321 -3.44 -19.84 -6.96
N ARG A 322 -3.77 -19.28 -8.13
CA ARG A 322 -3.16 -19.67 -9.40
C ARG A 322 -2.06 -18.70 -9.85
N PRO A 323 -0.92 -19.20 -10.35
CA PRO A 323 0.21 -18.36 -10.77
C PRO A 323 -0.11 -17.42 -11.95
N TRP A 324 -1.08 -17.72 -12.80
CA TRP A 324 -1.42 -16.81 -13.91
C TRP A 324 -2.04 -15.48 -13.43
N LEU A 325 -2.57 -15.44 -12.20
CA LEU A 325 -3.01 -14.20 -11.55
C LEU A 325 -1.83 -13.38 -11.01
N THR A 326 -0.61 -13.90 -11.07
CA THR A 326 0.62 -13.20 -10.68
C THR A 326 1.51 -12.88 -11.87
N ARG A 327 1.25 -13.48 -13.05
CA ARG A 327 1.97 -13.17 -14.28
C ARG A 327 1.53 -11.81 -14.82
N ARG A 328 2.53 -10.92 -14.92
CA ARG A 328 2.39 -9.54 -15.39
C ARG A 328 2.41 -9.40 -16.92
N ALA A 329 2.87 -10.41 -17.66
CA ALA A 329 3.07 -10.33 -19.11
C ALA A 329 1.84 -9.89 -19.95
N GLY A 330 2.05 -8.78 -20.67
CA GLY A 330 1.37 -8.40 -21.93
C GLY A 330 -0.09 -7.92 -21.84
N ALA A 331 -0.49 -7.16 -22.87
CA ALA A 331 -1.87 -6.76 -23.13
C ALA A 331 -2.74 -7.99 -23.41
N THR A 332 -3.19 -8.66 -22.35
CA THR A 332 -4.08 -9.80 -22.47
C THR A 332 -5.52 -9.29 -22.35
N PRO A 333 -6.35 -9.40 -23.40
CA PRO A 333 -7.78 -9.10 -23.29
C PRO A 333 -8.42 -10.01 -22.24
N LEU A 334 -9.61 -9.63 -21.76
CA LEU A 334 -10.40 -10.48 -20.86
C LEU A 334 -10.58 -11.86 -21.52
N GLY A 335 -10.04 -12.90 -20.88
CA GLY A 335 -10.16 -14.26 -21.38
C GLY A 335 -11.55 -14.84 -21.16
N ARG A 336 -11.86 -15.96 -21.83
CA ARG A 336 -13.13 -16.70 -21.70
C ARG A 336 -13.56 -16.97 -20.25
N TRP A 337 -12.62 -17.21 -19.34
CA TRP A 337 -12.90 -17.44 -17.93
C TRP A 337 -13.36 -16.18 -17.19
N SER A 338 -12.79 -15.02 -17.51
CA SER A 338 -13.26 -13.74 -16.96
C SER A 338 -14.67 -13.44 -17.44
N ILE A 339 -14.96 -13.70 -18.73
CA ILE A 339 -16.31 -13.54 -19.29
C ILE A 339 -17.30 -14.49 -18.61
N ALA A 340 -16.93 -15.77 -18.44
CA ALA A 340 -17.78 -16.75 -17.76
C ALA A 340 -18.14 -16.31 -16.33
N VAL A 341 -17.18 -15.79 -15.56
CA VAL A 341 -17.44 -15.26 -14.21
C VAL A 341 -18.43 -14.09 -14.26
N VAL A 342 -18.23 -13.14 -15.18
CA VAL A 342 -19.15 -12.00 -15.36
C VAL A 342 -20.58 -12.45 -15.70
N VAL A 343 -20.72 -13.43 -16.61
CA VAL A 343 -22.04 -13.97 -16.99
C VAL A 343 -22.71 -14.69 -15.82
N LEU A 344 -21.99 -15.56 -15.10
CA LEU A 344 -22.52 -16.25 -13.92
C LEU A 344 -22.97 -15.26 -12.84
N THR A 345 -22.19 -14.20 -12.61
CA THR A 345 -22.55 -13.13 -11.68
C THR A 345 -23.79 -12.36 -12.13
N GLY A 346 -23.89 -12.01 -13.42
CA GLY A 346 -25.06 -11.31 -13.96
C GLY A 346 -26.34 -12.13 -13.84
N LEU A 347 -26.26 -13.44 -14.15
CA LEU A 347 -27.39 -14.37 -13.99
C LEU A 347 -27.77 -14.55 -12.51
N GLY A 348 -26.79 -14.69 -11.62
CA GLY A 348 -27.03 -14.76 -10.18
C GLY A 348 -27.71 -13.49 -9.65
N LEU A 349 -27.24 -12.30 -10.05
CA LEU A 349 -27.86 -11.04 -9.65
C LEU A 349 -29.31 -10.90 -10.17
N ALA A 350 -29.55 -11.25 -11.44
CA ALA A 350 -30.89 -11.25 -12.02
C ALA A 350 -31.83 -12.22 -11.29
N GLY A 351 -31.32 -13.41 -10.95
CA GLY A 351 -32.05 -14.39 -10.13
C GLY A 351 -32.36 -13.88 -8.73
N THR A 352 -31.41 -13.19 -8.07
CA THR A 352 -31.66 -12.55 -6.77
C THR A 352 -32.76 -11.50 -6.87
N ILE A 353 -32.69 -10.60 -7.87
CA ILE A 353 -33.72 -9.57 -8.08
C ILE A 353 -35.09 -10.25 -8.30
N LEU A 354 -35.15 -11.29 -9.14
CA LEU A 354 -36.40 -12.03 -9.36
C LEU A 354 -36.98 -12.59 -8.05
N VAL A 355 -36.15 -13.24 -7.21
CA VAL A 355 -36.59 -13.80 -5.91
C VAL A 355 -37.09 -12.72 -4.94
N LEU A 356 -36.50 -11.52 -4.98
CA LEU A 356 -36.93 -10.38 -4.15
C LEU A 356 -38.24 -9.75 -4.65
N LEU A 357 -38.55 -9.87 -5.94
CA LEU A 357 -39.78 -9.31 -6.53
C LEU A 357 -40.97 -10.27 -6.45
N LEU A 358 -40.71 -11.58 -6.37
CA LEU A 358 -41.74 -12.60 -6.15
C LEU A 358 -42.48 -12.38 -4.82
N PRO A 359 -43.80 -12.68 -4.77
CA PRO A 359 -44.57 -12.56 -3.54
C PRO A 359 -44.07 -13.52 -2.45
N ASP A 360 -44.34 -13.16 -1.19
CA ASP A 360 -44.04 -14.00 -0.04
C ASP A 360 -44.83 -15.32 -0.09
N GLY A 361 -44.29 -16.37 0.52
CA GLY A 361 -44.91 -17.68 0.55
C GLY A 361 -46.27 -17.68 1.28
N PRO A 362 -47.21 -18.56 0.89
CA PRO A 362 -48.58 -18.57 1.44
C PRO A 362 -48.69 -19.02 2.90
N ALA A 363 -47.58 -19.40 3.55
CA ALA A 363 -47.55 -20.03 4.87
C ALA A 363 -46.82 -19.22 5.97
N GLY A 364 -46.31 -18.02 5.66
CA GLY A 364 -45.49 -17.21 6.56
C GLY A 364 -46.10 -15.83 6.88
N THR A 365 -45.60 -15.19 7.95
CA THR A 365 -45.82 -13.75 8.18
C THR A 365 -45.16 -12.96 7.06
N PRO A 366 -45.85 -12.01 6.41
CA PRO A 366 -45.25 -11.16 5.39
C PRO A 366 -43.96 -10.53 5.90
N LEU A 367 -42.91 -10.55 5.08
CA LEU A 367 -41.58 -10.05 5.47
C LEU A 367 -41.61 -8.56 5.85
N ALA A 368 -42.54 -7.81 5.26
CA ALA A 368 -42.75 -6.40 5.58
C ALA A 368 -43.27 -6.17 7.00
N ASP A 369 -44.00 -7.12 7.59
CA ASP A 369 -44.54 -7.02 8.95
C ASP A 369 -43.47 -7.26 10.02
N LEU A 370 -42.32 -7.81 9.62
CA LEU A 370 -41.15 -7.99 10.49
C LEU A 370 -40.26 -6.74 10.54
N ARG A 371 -40.58 -5.69 9.78
CA ARG A 371 -39.84 -4.43 9.82
C ARG A 371 -40.08 -3.71 11.15
N PRO A 372 -39.12 -2.89 11.63
CA PRO A 372 -39.30 -2.10 12.83
C PRO A 372 -40.55 -1.20 12.71
N SER A 373 -41.44 -1.22 13.71
CA SER A 373 -42.66 -0.41 13.66
C SER A 373 -42.39 1.07 13.93
N ALA A 374 -43.01 1.94 13.12
CA ALA A 374 -42.99 3.38 13.31
C ALA A 374 -43.57 3.76 14.69
N GLY A 375 -42.81 4.48 15.51
CA GLY A 375 -43.30 4.97 16.81
C GLY A 375 -43.41 3.90 17.90
N CYS A 376 -42.68 2.78 17.79
CA CYS A 376 -42.51 1.81 18.87
C CYS A 376 -41.90 2.51 20.10
N THR A 377 -42.74 3.02 20.99
CA THR A 377 -42.36 3.75 22.21
C THR A 377 -42.98 3.08 23.43
N GLY A 378 -42.17 2.83 24.47
CA GLY A 378 -42.67 2.43 25.78
C GLY A 378 -43.03 0.94 25.95
N THR A 379 -42.95 0.11 24.91
CA THR A 379 -43.11 -1.36 25.04
C THR A 379 -41.75 -2.07 25.13
N PRO A 380 -41.60 -3.07 26.03
CA PRO A 380 -40.41 -3.94 26.07
C PRO A 380 -40.20 -4.57 24.69
N GLY A 381 -39.03 -4.35 24.07
CA GLY A 381 -38.73 -4.81 22.72
C GLY A 381 -38.55 -3.72 21.65
N CYS A 382 -38.91 -2.46 21.90
CA CYS A 382 -38.73 -1.38 20.91
C CYS A 382 -37.29 -0.84 20.77
N GLY A 383 -36.44 -1.06 21.78
CA GLY A 383 -35.00 -0.79 21.76
C GLY A 383 -34.16 -1.96 21.23
N VAL A 384 -34.80 -2.92 20.56
CA VAL A 384 -34.17 -4.09 19.97
C VAL A 384 -33.51 -3.71 18.65
N ASP A 385 -32.42 -4.40 18.33
CA ASP A 385 -31.78 -4.43 17.02
C ASP A 385 -32.79 -4.30 15.89
N ARG A 386 -32.63 -3.24 15.10
CA ARG A 386 -33.47 -2.91 13.94
C ARG A 386 -32.84 -3.38 12.65
N SER A 387 -31.64 -3.95 12.71
CA SER A 387 -30.90 -4.39 11.55
C SER A 387 -31.63 -5.50 10.82
N LEU A 388 -31.42 -5.58 9.52
CA LEU A 388 -31.88 -6.68 8.69
C LEU A 388 -31.48 -8.03 9.34
N PRO A 389 -32.42 -8.96 9.55
CA PRO A 389 -32.11 -10.22 10.22
C PRO A 389 -30.95 -10.97 9.57
N GLY A 390 -29.94 -11.29 10.39
CA GLY A 390 -28.71 -11.97 9.99
C GLY A 390 -27.57 -11.04 9.56
N PHE A 391 -27.81 -9.74 9.34
CA PHE A 391 -26.77 -8.81 8.88
C PHE A 391 -25.66 -8.60 9.92
N ASP A 392 -26.03 -8.40 11.18
CA ASP A 392 -25.08 -8.30 12.31
C ASP A 392 -24.19 -9.55 12.41
N TRP A 393 -24.78 -10.72 12.21
CA TRP A 393 -24.08 -12.00 12.23
C TRP A 393 -23.04 -12.08 11.08
N ILE A 394 -23.41 -11.62 9.87
CA ILE A 394 -22.50 -11.57 8.72
C ILE A 394 -21.30 -10.66 8.99
N ILE A 395 -21.54 -9.45 9.52
CA ILE A 395 -20.46 -8.49 9.82
C ILE A 395 -19.53 -9.04 10.91
N ALA A 396 -20.12 -9.58 11.99
CA ALA A 396 -19.37 -10.13 13.11
C ALA A 396 -18.41 -11.24 12.67
N TRP A 397 -18.92 -12.25 11.94
CA TRP A 397 -18.11 -13.37 11.49
C TRP A 397 -17.11 -13.01 10.39
N LEU A 398 -17.43 -12.02 9.54
CA LEU A 398 -16.43 -11.50 8.60
C LEU A 398 -15.26 -10.88 9.36
N GLY A 399 -15.51 -10.05 10.38
CA GLY A 399 -14.47 -9.47 11.22
C GLY A 399 -13.62 -10.54 11.93
N THR A 400 -14.27 -11.57 12.49
CA THR A 400 -13.58 -12.73 13.10
C THR A 400 -12.70 -13.46 12.09
N ALA A 401 -13.24 -13.76 10.90
CA ALA A 401 -12.51 -14.45 9.85
C ALA A 401 -11.31 -13.61 9.35
N GLN A 402 -11.47 -12.30 9.22
CA GLN A 402 -10.39 -11.38 8.86
C GLN A 402 -9.27 -11.36 9.91
N LEU A 403 -9.61 -11.38 11.20
CA LEU A 403 -8.62 -11.46 12.28
C LEU A 403 -7.84 -12.78 12.23
N ILE A 404 -8.53 -13.92 12.09
CA ILE A 404 -7.88 -15.24 11.94
C ILE A 404 -7.01 -15.27 10.68
N LEU A 405 -7.46 -14.64 9.59
CA LEU A 405 -6.71 -14.54 8.35
C LEU A 405 -5.43 -13.69 8.51
N LEU A 406 -5.47 -12.57 9.22
CA LEU A 406 -4.29 -11.76 9.55
C LEU A 406 -3.28 -12.54 10.41
N ILE A 407 -3.77 -13.30 11.40
CA ILE A 407 -2.96 -14.22 12.21
C ILE A 407 -2.32 -15.29 11.32
N ALA A 408 -3.09 -15.89 10.41
CA ALA A 408 -2.61 -16.89 9.45
C ALA A 408 -1.56 -16.31 8.49
N ILE A 409 -1.74 -15.09 7.99
CA ILE A 409 -0.75 -14.37 7.17
C ILE A 409 0.55 -14.21 7.95
N GLY A 410 0.50 -13.74 9.19
CA GLY A 410 1.68 -13.54 10.03
C GLY A 410 2.40 -14.86 10.36
N GLY A 411 1.63 -15.90 10.68
CA GLY A 411 2.14 -17.24 10.97
C GLY A 411 2.81 -17.88 9.76
N ALA A 412 2.10 -17.91 8.61
CA ALA A 412 2.64 -18.43 7.36
C ALA A 412 3.85 -17.64 6.89
N ALA A 413 3.78 -16.30 6.94
CA ALA A 413 4.88 -15.44 6.54
C ALA A 413 6.12 -15.70 7.40
N ARG A 414 6.01 -16.07 8.68
CA ARG A 414 7.17 -16.36 9.55
C ARG A 414 7.66 -17.80 9.45
N SER A 415 6.74 -18.76 9.46
CA SER A 415 7.01 -20.16 9.81
C SER A 415 6.54 -21.15 8.75
N GLY A 416 5.93 -20.68 7.66
CA GLY A 416 5.40 -21.51 6.58
C GLY A 416 4.13 -22.28 6.98
N ARG A 417 3.86 -23.37 6.26
CA ARG A 417 2.61 -24.17 6.37
C ARG A 417 2.30 -24.67 7.78
N ARG A 418 3.30 -25.04 8.56
CA ARG A 418 3.11 -25.54 9.94
C ARG A 418 2.37 -24.54 10.85
N ALA A 419 2.54 -23.24 10.60
CA ALA A 419 1.84 -22.22 11.38
C ALA A 419 0.36 -22.07 11.02
N LEU A 420 -0.11 -22.72 9.94
CA LEU A 420 -1.52 -22.72 9.57
C LEU A 420 -2.34 -23.78 10.28
N VAL A 421 -1.71 -24.77 10.93
CA VAL A 421 -2.42 -25.81 11.67
C VAL A 421 -3.32 -25.17 12.74
N ALA A 422 -2.78 -24.23 13.51
CA ALA A 422 -3.50 -23.55 14.57
C ALA A 422 -4.70 -22.70 14.07
N PRO A 423 -4.56 -21.76 13.12
CA PRO A 423 -5.71 -21.01 12.60
C PRO A 423 -6.69 -21.87 11.80
N ALA A 424 -6.24 -22.94 11.11
CA ALA A 424 -7.14 -23.88 10.44
C ALA A 424 -7.96 -24.69 11.45
N ALA A 425 -7.33 -25.23 12.49
CA ALA A 425 -8.02 -25.92 13.57
C ALA A 425 -9.00 -25.01 14.29
N ALA A 426 -8.60 -23.77 14.60
CA ALA A 426 -9.49 -22.75 15.17
C ALA A 426 -10.71 -22.51 14.29
N THR A 427 -10.52 -22.33 12.97
CA THR A 427 -11.62 -22.13 12.02
C THR A 427 -12.56 -23.33 12.00
N LEU A 428 -12.02 -24.55 11.93
CA LEU A 428 -12.81 -25.79 11.93
C LEU A 428 -13.61 -25.96 13.24
N LEU A 429 -12.99 -25.69 14.40
CA LEU A 429 -13.65 -25.78 15.70
C LEU A 429 -14.75 -24.73 15.85
N ILE A 430 -14.50 -23.50 15.41
CA ILE A 430 -15.51 -22.43 15.40
C ILE A 430 -16.70 -22.82 14.51
N VAL A 431 -16.44 -23.31 13.30
CA VAL A 431 -17.49 -23.73 12.36
C VAL A 431 -18.27 -24.92 12.93
N ALA A 432 -17.58 -25.97 13.37
CA ALA A 432 -18.22 -27.15 13.97
C ALA A 432 -19.04 -26.79 15.21
N GLY A 433 -18.50 -25.94 16.10
CA GLY A 433 -19.21 -25.44 17.28
C GLY A 433 -20.44 -24.60 16.90
N THR A 434 -20.35 -23.79 15.85
CA THR A 434 -21.49 -23.01 15.36
C THR A 434 -22.58 -23.92 14.79
N PHE A 435 -22.21 -24.95 14.01
CA PHE A 435 -23.17 -25.95 13.50
C PHE A 435 -23.82 -26.74 14.63
N TRP A 436 -23.05 -27.10 15.67
CA TRP A 436 -23.57 -27.78 16.85
C TRP A 436 -24.56 -26.90 17.60
N ARG A 437 -24.21 -25.63 17.88
CA ARG A 437 -25.11 -24.67 18.54
C ARG A 437 -26.42 -24.48 17.76
N SER A 438 -26.35 -24.50 16.42
CA SER A 438 -27.50 -24.30 15.55
C SER A 438 -28.37 -25.57 15.41
N GLY A 439 -27.99 -26.69 16.03
CA GLY A 439 -28.70 -27.97 15.91
C GLY A 439 -28.58 -28.60 14.52
N TRP A 440 -27.60 -28.17 13.72
CA TRP A 440 -27.40 -28.64 12.35
C TRP A 440 -26.56 -29.93 12.28
N LEU A 441 -26.00 -30.38 13.41
CA LEU A 441 -25.31 -31.66 13.51
C LEU A 441 -26.32 -32.79 13.75
N PRO A 442 -26.43 -33.78 12.82
CA PRO A 442 -27.36 -34.89 12.99
C PRO A 442 -27.07 -35.70 14.26
N GLY A 443 -28.10 -35.98 15.05
CA GLY A 443 -28.00 -36.87 16.23
C GLY A 443 -27.40 -36.24 17.49
N LEU A 444 -27.07 -34.94 17.49
CA LEU A 444 -26.58 -34.23 18.66
C LEU A 444 -27.57 -33.11 19.07
N PRO A 445 -27.88 -32.96 20.37
CA PRO A 445 -28.69 -31.84 20.84
C PRO A 445 -27.92 -30.52 20.68
N ALA A 446 -28.66 -29.44 20.41
CA ALA A 446 -28.09 -28.10 20.37
C ALA A 446 -27.55 -27.70 21.76
N VAL A 447 -26.42 -27.00 21.77
CA VAL A 447 -25.74 -26.57 23.01
C VAL A 447 -25.97 -25.08 23.23
N PRO A 448 -26.24 -24.62 24.47
CA PRO A 448 -26.51 -23.21 24.78
C PRO A 448 -25.22 -22.38 24.86
N TRP A 449 -24.30 -22.55 23.92
CA TRP A 449 -23.08 -21.76 23.84
C TRP A 449 -23.31 -20.48 23.04
N GLU A 450 -22.75 -19.40 23.56
CA GLU A 450 -22.74 -18.11 22.88
C GLU A 450 -21.60 -18.06 21.83
N PRO A 451 -21.79 -17.37 20.70
CA PRO A 451 -20.78 -17.31 19.63
C PRO A 451 -19.38 -16.88 20.09
N TRP A 452 -19.29 -15.93 21.03
CA TRP A 452 -18.01 -15.45 21.56
C TRP A 452 -17.27 -16.53 22.37
N GLN A 453 -17.98 -17.47 23.01
CA GLN A 453 -17.39 -18.57 23.78
C GLN A 453 -16.66 -19.57 22.87
N LEU A 454 -17.02 -19.61 21.59
CA LEU A 454 -16.30 -20.38 20.55
C LEU A 454 -15.16 -19.56 19.93
N ALA A 455 -15.44 -18.29 19.61
CA ALA A 455 -14.51 -17.44 18.89
C ALA A 455 -13.26 -17.07 19.72
N VAL A 456 -13.41 -16.75 21.01
CA VAL A 456 -12.28 -16.31 21.85
C VAL A 456 -11.23 -17.41 22.02
N PRO A 457 -11.58 -18.66 22.43
CA PRO A 457 -10.61 -19.76 22.46
C PRO A 457 -10.06 -20.09 21.08
N GLY A 458 -10.88 -20.00 20.03
CA GLY A 458 -10.42 -20.19 18.65
C GLY A 458 -9.35 -19.17 18.23
N ILE A 459 -9.55 -17.89 18.55
CA ILE A 459 -8.55 -16.84 18.30
C ILE A 459 -7.30 -17.09 19.12
N ALA A 460 -7.43 -17.42 20.41
CA ALA A 460 -6.29 -17.77 21.26
C ALA A 460 -5.49 -18.93 20.65
N LEU A 461 -6.16 -20.01 20.22
CA LEU A 461 -5.54 -21.12 19.50
C LEU A 461 -4.85 -20.63 18.23
N ALA A 462 -5.51 -19.85 17.38
CA ALA A 462 -4.93 -19.31 16.15
C ALA A 462 -3.64 -18.50 16.43
N THR A 463 -3.61 -17.67 17.48
CA THR A 463 -2.45 -16.84 17.82
C THR A 463 -1.21 -17.64 18.20
N THR A 464 -1.36 -18.90 18.66
CA THR A 464 -0.20 -19.78 18.94
C THR A 464 0.64 -20.03 17.67
N GLY A 465 0.03 -19.97 16.48
CA GLY A 465 0.73 -20.06 15.20
C GLY A 465 1.75 -18.93 14.97
N LEU A 466 1.54 -17.77 15.58
CA LEU A 466 2.48 -16.65 15.54
C LEU A 466 3.73 -16.93 16.38
N LEU A 467 3.64 -17.77 17.41
CA LEU A 467 4.72 -18.04 18.35
C LEU A 467 5.75 -19.03 17.80
N LEU A 468 5.42 -19.76 16.73
CA LEU A 468 6.31 -20.75 16.12
C LEU A 468 7.65 -20.13 15.66
N PRO A 469 8.74 -20.90 15.73
CA PRO A 469 10.06 -20.43 15.33
C PRO A 469 10.09 -20.13 13.83
N ARG A 470 10.85 -19.10 13.46
CA ARG A 470 11.02 -18.70 12.05
C ARG A 470 11.64 -19.83 11.24
N SER A 471 11.15 -20.09 10.03
CA SER A 471 11.87 -20.94 9.09
C SER A 471 13.07 -20.17 8.53
N ARG A 472 14.28 -20.58 8.90
CA ARG A 472 15.51 -20.06 8.28
C ARG A 472 15.73 -20.77 6.95
N GLN A 473 16.11 -20.03 5.91
CA GLN A 473 16.68 -20.65 4.70
C GLN A 473 18.10 -21.13 5.05
N ALA A 474 18.50 -22.26 4.49
CA ALA A 474 19.78 -22.92 4.77
C ALA A 474 21.01 -22.19 4.20
N THR A 475 20.85 -20.97 3.69
CA THR A 475 21.92 -20.18 3.09
C THR A 475 22.78 -19.53 4.17
N GLY A 476 23.96 -20.12 4.41
CA GLY A 476 25.17 -19.46 4.91
C GLY A 476 25.14 -18.93 6.34
N SER A 477 26.03 -19.46 7.19
CA SER A 477 26.29 -19.04 8.57
C SER A 477 26.98 -17.68 8.70
N ARG A 478 26.55 -16.64 7.97
CA ARG A 478 27.06 -15.28 8.21
C ARG A 478 26.41 -14.75 9.48
N SER A 479 27.22 -14.28 10.42
CA SER A 479 26.72 -13.53 11.57
C SER A 479 25.86 -12.38 11.04
N PRO A 480 24.57 -12.29 11.44
CA PRO A 480 23.71 -11.23 10.93
C PRO A 480 24.32 -9.89 11.34
N GLU A 481 24.60 -9.04 10.36
CA GLU A 481 25.07 -7.69 10.62
C GLU A 481 24.07 -6.93 11.51
N PRO A 482 24.53 -5.98 12.34
CA PRO A 482 23.63 -5.16 13.16
C PRO A 482 22.50 -4.57 12.31
N HIS A 483 21.25 -4.73 12.77
CA HIS A 483 20.05 -4.22 12.10
C HIS A 483 19.69 -4.88 10.75
N SER A 484 20.24 -6.06 10.43
CA SER A 484 19.87 -6.84 9.22
C SER A 484 18.70 -7.82 9.42
N ASP A 485 18.23 -8.05 10.66
CA ASP A 485 17.13 -8.99 10.90
C ASP A 485 15.77 -8.43 10.45
N LEU A 486 14.89 -9.34 10.02
CA LEU A 486 13.59 -9.01 9.45
C LEU A 486 12.68 -8.26 10.43
N ALA A 487 11.93 -7.30 9.92
CA ALA A 487 10.95 -6.57 10.69
C ALA A 487 9.91 -7.54 11.30
N TRP A 488 9.70 -7.41 12.61
CA TRP A 488 8.80 -8.25 13.41
C TRP A 488 9.02 -9.76 13.20
N GLY A 489 10.25 -10.18 12.91
CA GLY A 489 10.61 -11.56 12.66
C GLY A 489 9.96 -12.16 11.42
N GLY A 490 9.72 -11.35 10.38
CA GLY A 490 9.12 -11.75 9.11
C GLY A 490 7.59 -11.60 9.04
N ARG A 491 6.98 -10.95 10.03
CA ARG A 491 5.52 -10.73 10.11
C ARG A 491 5.06 -9.40 9.49
N ALA A 492 5.95 -8.71 8.77
CA ALA A 492 5.64 -7.45 8.08
C ALA A 492 4.36 -7.49 7.22
N PRO A 493 4.06 -8.58 6.47
CA PRO A 493 2.80 -8.65 5.73
C PRO A 493 1.55 -8.49 6.60
N ALA A 494 1.51 -9.12 7.78
CA ALA A 494 0.36 -9.05 8.68
C ALA A 494 0.24 -7.68 9.34
N VAL A 495 1.36 -7.04 9.69
CA VAL A 495 1.36 -5.71 10.31
C VAL A 495 0.86 -4.66 9.30
N VAL A 496 1.37 -4.70 8.07
CA VAL A 496 0.96 -3.74 7.02
C VAL A 496 -0.49 -4.00 6.59
N ALA A 497 -0.88 -5.26 6.38
CA ALA A 497 -2.27 -5.61 6.06
C ALA A 497 -3.23 -5.25 7.20
N GLY A 498 -2.84 -5.45 8.46
CA GLY A 498 -3.62 -5.09 9.64
C GLY A 498 -3.80 -3.58 9.79
N ALA A 499 -2.80 -2.76 9.43
CA ALA A 499 -2.98 -1.32 9.37
C ALA A 499 -4.02 -0.91 8.31
N GLY A 500 -3.98 -1.55 7.13
CA GLY A 500 -5.02 -1.38 6.10
C GLY A 500 -6.41 -1.82 6.58
N TRP A 501 -6.49 -2.94 7.31
CA TRP A 501 -7.73 -3.46 7.90
C TRP A 501 -8.38 -2.47 8.86
N LEU A 502 -7.61 -1.96 9.82
CA LEU A 502 -8.09 -0.99 10.81
C LEU A 502 -8.61 0.27 10.14
N LEU A 503 -7.88 0.78 9.15
CA LEU A 503 -8.29 1.97 8.41
C LEU A 503 -9.59 1.71 7.62
N CYS A 504 -9.70 0.53 6.99
CA CYS A 504 -10.92 0.11 6.30
C CYS A 504 -12.12 0.06 7.25
N ILE A 505 -11.97 -0.56 8.43
CA ILE A 505 -13.02 -0.63 9.45
C ILE A 505 -13.41 0.77 9.91
N ALA A 506 -12.45 1.64 10.22
CA ALA A 506 -12.72 3.00 10.66
C ALA A 506 -13.49 3.81 9.60
N TYR A 507 -13.10 3.71 8.31
CA TYR A 507 -13.82 4.36 7.22
C TYR A 507 -15.23 3.82 7.03
N CYS A 508 -15.40 2.50 7.10
CA CYS A 508 -16.70 1.85 6.94
C CYS A 508 -17.65 2.17 8.10
N ALA A 509 -17.17 2.06 9.34
CA ALA A 509 -17.93 2.41 10.54
C ALA A 509 -18.29 3.89 10.56
N GLY A 510 -17.33 4.78 10.31
CA GLY A 510 -17.56 6.22 10.25
C GLY A 510 -18.58 6.62 9.18
N LEU A 511 -18.57 5.96 8.01
CA LEU A 511 -19.58 6.20 6.98
C LEU A 511 -20.98 5.74 7.41
N LEU A 512 -21.10 4.57 8.05
CA LEU A 512 -22.39 4.07 8.56
C LEU A 512 -22.97 4.98 9.64
N TYR A 513 -22.14 5.44 10.59
CA TYR A 513 -22.54 6.44 11.58
C TYR A 513 -23.01 7.73 10.92
N TRP A 514 -22.19 8.27 10.02
CA TRP A 514 -22.51 9.52 9.33
C TRP A 514 -23.83 9.44 8.55
N VAL A 515 -24.10 8.33 7.84
CA VAL A 515 -25.38 8.14 7.13
C VAL A 515 -26.53 7.98 8.12
N THR A 516 -26.34 7.20 9.19
CA THR A 516 -27.38 6.96 10.19
C THR A 516 -27.81 8.26 10.89
N ASP A 517 -26.86 9.09 11.28
CA ASP A 517 -27.11 10.41 11.88
C ASP A 517 -27.92 11.32 10.94
N ARG A 518 -27.64 11.27 9.63
CA ARG A 518 -28.38 12.05 8.63
C ARG A 518 -29.80 11.55 8.39
N LEU A 519 -30.02 10.23 8.43
CA LEU A 519 -31.36 9.64 8.32
C LEU A 519 -32.22 9.94 9.56
N ASN A 520 -31.59 10.02 10.74
CA ASN A 520 -32.24 10.43 11.98
C ASN A 520 -32.51 11.95 12.03
N GLY A 521 -31.70 12.77 11.35
CA GLY A 521 -31.83 14.23 11.29
C GLY A 521 -31.31 14.94 12.55
N ALA A 522 -31.60 16.24 12.70
CA ALA A 522 -31.44 16.92 14.00
C ALA A 522 -32.53 16.37 14.92
N ALA A 523 -32.22 15.31 15.66
CA ALA A 523 -33.19 14.63 16.52
C ALA A 523 -33.98 15.64 17.37
N THR A 524 -35.30 15.47 17.43
CA THR A 524 -36.11 16.06 18.51
C THR A 524 -35.43 15.74 19.83
N PRO A 525 -35.03 16.74 20.64
CA PRO A 525 -34.39 16.49 21.92
C PRO A 525 -35.24 15.51 22.75
N GLY A 526 -34.75 14.29 22.97
CA GLY A 526 -35.42 13.26 23.77
C GLY A 526 -36.24 12.18 23.02
N GLY A 527 -36.30 12.16 21.68
CA GLY A 527 -36.94 11.08 20.92
C GLY A 527 -36.00 9.90 20.60
N PRO A 528 -36.48 8.64 20.53
CA PRO A 528 -35.64 7.50 20.15
C PRO A 528 -35.22 7.54 18.67
N PRO A 529 -34.04 7.00 18.31
CA PRO A 529 -33.58 6.99 16.92
C PRO A 529 -34.51 6.18 16.01
N THR A 530 -34.72 6.64 14.78
CA THR A 530 -35.50 5.93 13.76
C THR A 530 -34.71 4.80 13.11
N VAL A 531 -33.43 5.05 12.83
CA VAL A 531 -32.47 4.13 12.21
C VAL A 531 -31.28 3.95 13.16
N VAL A 532 -30.75 2.74 13.28
CA VAL A 532 -29.62 2.41 14.17
C VAL A 532 -28.56 1.66 13.35
N PRO A 533 -27.26 1.97 13.53
CA PRO A 533 -26.22 1.19 12.85
C PRO A 533 -26.16 -0.25 13.39
N PRO A 534 -25.66 -1.21 12.60
CA PRO A 534 -25.46 -2.59 13.03
C PRO A 534 -24.69 -2.69 14.36
N ILE A 535 -25.07 -3.60 15.27
CA ILE A 535 -24.42 -3.72 16.59
C ILE A 535 -22.89 -3.89 16.49
N PRO A 536 -22.33 -4.68 15.53
CA PRO A 536 -20.89 -4.80 15.38
C PRO A 536 -20.17 -3.46 15.15
N VAL A 537 -20.85 -2.48 14.55
CA VAL A 537 -20.31 -1.15 14.27
C VAL A 537 -20.18 -0.32 15.55
N MET A 538 -21.07 -0.54 16.53
CA MET A 538 -21.01 0.12 17.84
C MET A 538 -19.76 -0.21 18.64
N TRP A 539 -19.29 -1.45 18.55
CA TRP A 539 -18.01 -1.82 19.17
C TRP A 539 -16.79 -1.25 18.42
N ALA A 540 -16.97 -0.79 17.18
CA ALA A 540 -15.89 -0.18 16.41
C ALA A 540 -15.48 1.19 16.99
N GLY A 541 -16.40 1.98 17.52
CA GLY A 541 -16.08 3.25 18.21
C GLY A 541 -15.21 3.04 19.43
N PHE A 542 -15.59 2.11 20.31
CA PHE A 542 -14.77 1.75 21.48
C PHE A 542 -13.37 1.27 21.07
N CYS A 543 -13.29 0.38 20.07
CA CYS A 543 -12.02 -0.10 19.55
C CYS A 543 -11.19 1.05 18.93
N PHE A 544 -11.82 1.98 18.23
CA PHE A 544 -11.15 3.13 17.62
C PHE A 544 -10.56 4.07 18.67
N ALA A 545 -11.34 4.46 19.68
CA ALA A 545 -10.86 5.30 20.78
C ALA A 545 -9.72 4.62 21.54
N THR A 546 -9.84 3.33 21.84
CA THR A 546 -8.79 2.56 22.51
C THR A 546 -7.52 2.44 21.65
N ALA A 547 -7.66 2.26 20.34
CA ALA A 547 -6.53 2.24 19.40
C ALA A 547 -5.79 3.58 19.35
N LEU A 548 -6.48 4.71 19.48
CA LEU A 548 -5.88 6.04 19.59
C LEU A 548 -5.14 6.22 20.92
N LEU A 549 -5.69 5.73 22.03
CA LEU A 549 -5.01 5.74 23.34
C LEU A 549 -3.73 4.91 23.32
N LEU A 550 -3.76 3.73 22.71
CA LEU A 550 -2.58 2.88 22.51
C LEU A 550 -1.52 3.59 21.64
N LEU A 551 -1.94 4.29 20.59
CA LEU A 551 -1.04 5.09 19.75
C LEU A 551 -0.39 6.22 20.56
N GLY A 552 -1.18 6.91 21.39
CA GLY A 552 -0.71 7.93 22.32
C GLY A 552 0.33 7.39 23.31
N ALA A 553 0.10 6.21 23.89
CA ALA A 553 1.05 5.57 24.80
C ALA A 553 2.38 5.22 24.11
N VAL A 554 2.33 4.73 22.87
CA VAL A 554 3.53 4.46 22.06
C VAL A 554 4.26 5.76 21.70
N ALA A 555 3.52 6.83 21.39
CA ALA A 555 4.11 8.15 21.12
C ALA A 555 4.81 8.73 22.38
N VAL A 556 4.18 8.66 23.55
CA VAL A 556 4.80 9.05 24.83
C VAL A 556 6.07 8.24 25.07
N ARG A 557 6.03 6.92 24.84
CA ARG A 557 7.22 6.06 24.96
C ARG A 557 8.33 6.48 23.99
N ALA A 558 7.99 6.84 22.75
CA ALA A 558 8.94 7.35 21.76
C ALA A 558 9.58 8.67 22.22
N VAL A 559 8.79 9.60 22.76
CA VAL A 559 9.28 10.88 23.33
C VAL A 559 10.21 10.64 24.52
N LEU A 560 9.88 9.73 25.43
CA LEU A 560 10.75 9.37 26.56
C LEU A 560 12.08 8.76 26.08
N LEU A 561 12.04 7.88 25.07
CA LEU A 561 13.25 7.31 24.46
C LEU A 561 14.08 8.39 23.76
N PHE A 562 13.43 9.28 23.02
CA PHE A 562 14.08 10.41 22.37
C PHE A 562 14.83 11.29 23.36
N HIS A 563 14.21 11.66 24.49
CA HIS A 563 14.88 12.46 25.51
C HIS A 563 16.06 11.72 26.16
N ARG A 564 15.97 10.40 26.37
CA ARG A 564 17.09 9.59 26.88
C ARG A 564 18.24 9.54 25.89
N LEU A 565 17.95 9.26 24.61
CA LEU A 565 18.96 9.24 23.55
C LEU A 565 19.61 10.61 23.37
N ARG A 566 18.83 11.69 23.39
CA ARG A 566 19.34 13.07 23.30
C ARG A 566 20.32 13.39 24.44
N ARG A 567 20.01 12.96 25.67
CA ARG A 567 20.92 13.14 26.82
C ARG A 567 22.22 12.34 26.64
N ALA A 568 22.13 11.11 26.14
CA ALA A 568 23.31 10.27 25.89
C ALA A 568 24.20 10.85 24.78
N GLU A 569 23.63 11.26 23.65
CA GLU A 569 24.37 11.87 22.53
C GLU A 569 25.01 13.21 22.94
N TYR A 570 24.31 14.02 23.74
CA TYR A 570 24.87 15.26 24.26
C TYR A 570 26.03 15.00 25.23
N ALA A 571 25.90 14.02 26.14
CA ALA A 571 26.96 13.66 27.06
C ALA A 571 28.21 13.14 26.32
N ALA A 572 28.02 12.34 25.26
CA ALA A 572 29.12 11.87 24.42
C ALA A 572 29.84 13.02 23.70
N LEU A 573 29.09 14.01 23.18
CA LEU A 573 29.68 15.21 22.58
C LEU A 573 30.43 16.08 23.60
N ALA A 574 29.93 16.16 24.83
CA ALA A 574 30.51 17.00 25.89
C ALA A 574 31.72 16.36 26.60
N HIS A 575 31.91 15.05 26.45
CA HIS A 575 33.00 14.29 27.09
C HIS A 575 34.22 14.08 26.18
N ASP A 576 34.22 14.66 24.98
CA ASP A 576 35.39 14.65 24.10
C ASP A 576 36.53 15.44 24.79
N ASP A 577 37.78 14.94 24.76
CA ASP A 577 38.95 15.43 25.54
C ASP A 577 39.39 16.89 25.23
N ARG A 578 38.58 17.63 24.47
CA ARG A 578 38.76 19.04 24.14
C ARG A 578 37.90 19.90 25.06
N ARG A 579 38.49 20.96 25.63
CA ARG A 579 37.72 21.98 26.36
C ARG A 579 36.82 22.73 25.38
N LEU A 580 35.57 22.29 25.25
CA LEU A 580 34.56 22.94 24.41
C LEU A 580 34.15 24.31 25.00
N SER A 581 33.99 25.30 24.13
CA SER A 581 33.45 26.62 24.48
C SER A 581 31.96 26.56 24.82
N ALA A 582 31.44 27.61 25.47
CA ALA A 582 30.00 27.71 25.77
C ALA A 582 29.13 27.68 24.49
N HIS A 583 29.63 28.25 23.39
CA HIS A 583 28.97 28.21 22.08
C HIS A 583 28.89 26.79 21.52
N GLU A 584 30.01 26.05 21.55
CA GLU A 584 30.05 24.66 21.08
C GLU A 584 29.19 23.73 21.93
N LEU A 585 29.11 23.96 23.24
CA LEU A 585 28.18 23.23 24.11
C LEU A 585 26.72 23.51 23.72
N ARG A 586 26.37 24.76 23.38
CA ARG A 586 25.03 25.09 22.88
C ARG A 586 24.75 24.39 21.56
N ARG A 587 25.66 24.48 20.59
CA ARG A 587 25.52 23.83 19.28
C ARG A 587 25.47 22.30 19.40
N GLY A 588 26.23 21.73 20.33
CA GLY A 588 26.22 20.31 20.66
C GLY A 588 24.84 19.80 21.08
N ARG A 589 24.01 20.61 21.75
CA ARG A 589 22.62 20.23 22.09
C ARG A 589 21.75 20.07 20.85
N GLU A 590 21.96 20.92 19.85
CA GLU A 590 21.23 20.87 18.58
C GLU A 590 21.66 19.64 17.80
N VAL A 591 22.98 19.39 17.67
CA VAL A 591 23.50 18.18 17.01
C VAL A 591 23.01 16.91 17.70
N ALA A 592 23.01 16.87 19.04
CA ALA A 592 22.50 15.74 19.81
C ALA A 592 21.01 15.46 19.55
N THR A 593 20.22 16.49 19.22
CA THR A 593 18.80 16.34 18.85
C THR A 593 18.65 15.55 17.55
N TYR A 594 19.44 15.87 16.52
CA TYR A 594 19.43 15.16 15.24
C TYR A 594 20.01 13.75 15.36
N ARG A 595 21.10 13.57 16.11
CA ARG A 595 21.68 12.24 16.38
C ARG A 595 20.73 11.34 17.16
N ALA A 596 20.02 11.88 18.14
CA ALA A 596 18.99 11.16 18.88
C ALA A 596 17.82 10.74 17.98
N LEU A 597 17.40 11.60 17.05
CA LEU A 597 16.39 11.25 16.06
C LEU A 597 16.87 10.13 15.11
N HIS A 598 18.13 10.21 14.65
CA HIS A 598 18.76 9.14 13.85
C HIS A 598 18.70 7.78 14.54
N ARG A 599 19.05 7.74 15.82
CA ARG A 599 19.00 6.50 16.60
C ARG A 599 17.57 6.06 16.91
N LEU A 600 16.67 6.99 17.24
CA LEU A 600 15.26 6.66 17.50
C LEU A 600 14.63 5.99 16.26
N VAL A 601 14.80 6.58 15.09
CA VAL A 601 14.24 6.05 13.85
C VAL A 601 14.95 4.76 13.43
N GLY A 602 16.28 4.77 13.37
CA GLY A 602 17.08 3.63 12.89
C GLY A 602 17.09 2.41 13.80
N GLU A 603 16.96 2.59 15.13
CA GLU A 603 17.06 1.48 16.09
C GLU A 603 15.70 1.11 16.71
N GLN A 604 14.78 2.08 16.88
CA GLN A 604 13.60 1.89 17.74
C GLN A 604 12.26 1.87 16.98
N ALA A 605 12.15 2.53 15.81
CA ALA A 605 10.86 2.68 15.12
C ALA A 605 10.18 1.34 14.81
N VAL A 606 10.91 0.36 14.27
CA VAL A 606 10.36 -0.99 13.98
C VAL A 606 9.83 -1.65 15.26
N ARG A 607 10.51 -1.47 16.40
CA ARG A 607 10.07 -2.03 17.68
C ARG A 607 8.81 -1.35 18.20
N LEU A 608 8.75 -0.02 18.14
CA LEU A 608 7.59 0.77 18.57
C LEU A 608 6.34 0.43 17.76
N VAL A 609 6.45 0.34 16.44
CA VAL A 609 5.36 -0.13 15.56
C VAL A 609 4.96 -1.56 15.90
N GLY A 610 5.93 -2.41 16.27
CA GLY A 610 5.67 -3.78 16.71
C GLY A 610 4.86 -3.86 18.00
N TRP A 611 5.14 -3.00 18.97
CA TRP A 611 4.33 -2.90 20.20
C TRP A 611 2.93 -2.39 19.92
N TYR A 612 2.79 -1.38 19.06
CA TYR A 612 1.47 -0.92 18.64
C TYR A 612 0.67 -2.04 17.97
N ALA A 613 1.26 -2.75 17.00
CA ALA A 613 0.62 -3.87 16.31
C ALA A 613 0.24 -5.02 17.26
N ALA A 614 1.05 -5.31 18.26
CA ALA A 614 0.72 -6.32 19.27
C ALA A 614 -0.46 -5.88 20.16
N GLY A 615 -0.49 -4.61 20.59
CA GLY A 615 -1.62 -4.05 21.34
C GLY A 615 -2.92 -4.06 20.52
N ILE A 616 -2.84 -3.72 19.24
CA ILE A 616 -3.95 -3.79 18.29
C ILE A 616 -4.46 -5.23 18.12
N LEU A 617 -3.57 -6.23 18.04
CA LEU A 617 -3.98 -7.63 17.93
C LEU A 617 -4.80 -8.07 19.15
N VAL A 618 -4.37 -7.68 20.35
CA VAL A 618 -5.09 -7.95 21.61
C VAL A 618 -6.44 -7.23 21.60
N LEU A 619 -6.45 -5.95 21.26
CA LEU A 619 -7.68 -5.16 21.15
C LEU A 619 -8.67 -5.76 20.13
N ALA A 620 -8.19 -6.22 18.98
CA ALA A 620 -9.03 -6.86 17.97
C ALA A 620 -9.63 -8.18 18.46
N ALA A 621 -8.90 -8.96 19.25
CA ALA A 621 -9.43 -10.18 19.87
C ALA A 621 -10.56 -9.85 20.88
N PHE A 622 -10.39 -8.81 21.69
CA PHE A 622 -11.45 -8.30 22.57
C PHE A 622 -12.64 -7.74 21.78
N GLY A 623 -12.38 -7.02 20.69
CA GLY A 623 -13.41 -6.50 19.80
C GLY A 623 -14.27 -7.62 19.22
N VAL A 624 -13.67 -8.73 18.77
CA VAL A 624 -14.42 -9.91 18.31
C VAL A 624 -15.27 -10.52 19.43
N ALA A 625 -14.73 -10.62 20.65
CA ALA A 625 -15.49 -11.11 21.79
C ALA A 625 -16.74 -10.24 22.06
N ALA A 626 -16.55 -8.92 22.02
CA ALA A 626 -17.62 -7.96 22.28
C ALA A 626 -18.69 -7.97 21.18
N VAL A 627 -18.28 -8.01 19.91
CA VAL A 627 -19.18 -8.05 18.74
C VAL A 627 -20.00 -9.35 18.68
N LEU A 628 -19.45 -10.47 19.14
CA LEU A 628 -20.14 -11.77 19.18
C LEU A 628 -20.89 -12.03 20.50
N SER A 629 -20.84 -11.10 21.44
CA SER A 629 -21.53 -11.20 22.72
C SER A 629 -23.02 -10.85 22.59
N PRO A 630 -23.94 -11.56 23.25
CA PRO A 630 -25.35 -11.17 23.31
C PRO A 630 -25.58 -9.87 24.10
N THR A 631 -24.59 -9.45 24.90
CA THR A 631 -24.64 -8.22 25.70
C THR A 631 -24.60 -6.99 24.80
N ARG A 632 -25.77 -6.40 24.56
CA ARG A 632 -25.87 -5.09 23.94
C ARG A 632 -25.51 -4.03 24.97
N PRO A 633 -24.68 -3.03 24.64
CA PRO A 633 -24.67 -1.78 25.37
C PRO A 633 -26.11 -1.27 25.40
N GLN A 634 -26.80 -1.47 26.52
CA GLN A 634 -28.13 -0.90 26.67
C GLN A 634 -27.92 0.61 26.81
N VAL A 635 -28.43 1.37 25.85
CA VAL A 635 -28.64 2.82 25.98
C VAL A 635 -29.78 3.04 26.99
N HIS A 636 -29.56 2.60 28.23
CA HIS A 636 -30.37 3.05 29.35
C HIS A 636 -29.61 4.22 30.00
N PRO A 637 -30.30 5.32 30.35
CA PRO A 637 -29.75 6.28 31.30
C PRO A 637 -29.45 5.50 32.58
N PHE A 638 -28.18 5.23 32.85
CA PHE A 638 -27.77 4.25 33.85
C PHE A 638 -28.13 4.67 35.27
N HIS A 639 -28.49 3.66 36.08
CA HIS A 639 -28.36 3.69 37.52
C HIS A 639 -26.85 3.75 37.89
N PRO A 640 -26.40 4.58 38.84
CA PRO A 640 -24.98 4.91 39.06
C PRO A 640 -24.08 3.83 39.71
N ALA A 641 -24.46 2.56 39.74
CA ALA A 641 -23.83 1.58 40.63
C ALA A 641 -22.53 0.93 40.13
N ASP A 642 -22.24 0.91 38.82
CA ASP A 642 -21.07 0.20 38.26
C ASP A 642 -20.12 1.15 37.50
N GLY A 643 -19.18 1.78 38.21
CA GLY A 643 -18.26 2.78 37.64
C GLY A 643 -17.42 2.30 36.45
N GLY A 644 -17.19 0.99 36.30
CA GLY A 644 -16.49 0.42 35.14
C GLY A 644 -17.31 0.43 33.85
N ALA A 645 -18.64 0.23 33.93
CA ALA A 645 -19.52 0.26 32.76
C ALA A 645 -19.67 1.68 32.20
N ALA A 646 -19.73 2.68 33.08
CA ALA A 646 -19.79 4.09 32.69
C ALA A 646 -18.56 4.54 31.86
N ALA A 647 -17.37 4.08 32.23
CA ALA A 647 -16.14 4.40 31.49
C ALA A 647 -16.12 3.77 30.09
N VAL A 648 -16.58 2.52 29.95
CA VAL A 648 -16.66 1.83 28.65
C VAL A 648 -17.63 2.54 27.71
N VAL A 649 -18.81 2.92 28.22
CA VAL A 649 -19.81 3.68 27.45
C VAL A 649 -19.26 5.04 27.03
N ALA A 650 -18.64 5.79 27.94
CA ALA A 650 -18.05 7.09 27.62
C ALA A 650 -16.95 7.00 26.54
N ILE A 651 -16.12 5.95 26.56
CA ILE A 651 -15.09 5.71 25.54
C ILE A 651 -15.73 5.32 24.20
N ALA A 652 -16.79 4.50 24.21
CA ALA A 652 -17.54 4.13 23.02
C ALA A 652 -18.20 5.35 22.38
N ASP A 653 -18.90 6.18 23.16
CA ASP A 653 -19.57 7.40 22.70
C ASP A 653 -18.57 8.41 22.11
N LEU A 654 -17.41 8.60 22.76
CA LEU A 654 -16.34 9.43 22.20
C LEU A 654 -15.82 8.86 20.87
N GLY A 655 -15.64 7.53 20.79
CA GLY A 655 -15.22 6.84 19.59
C GLY A 655 -16.23 7.00 18.45
N ASP A 656 -17.51 6.82 18.73
CA ASP A 656 -18.61 6.98 17.78
C ASP A 656 -18.68 8.42 17.26
N ALA A 657 -18.57 9.41 18.14
CA ALA A 657 -18.49 10.81 17.75
C ALA A 657 -17.29 11.08 16.82
N LEU A 658 -16.10 10.58 17.16
CA LEU A 658 -14.90 10.73 16.32
C LEU A 658 -15.05 10.03 14.96
N LEU A 659 -15.66 8.85 14.92
CA LEU A 659 -15.93 8.11 13.68
C LEU A 659 -16.98 8.81 12.81
N GLY A 660 -18.08 9.31 13.39
CA GLY A 660 -19.12 10.05 12.67
C GLY A 660 -18.59 11.35 12.03
N TRP A 661 -17.60 12.00 12.65
CA TRP A 661 -16.90 13.16 12.09
C TRP A 661 -15.73 12.80 11.16
N LEU A 662 -15.35 11.51 11.05
CA LEU A 662 -14.23 11.08 10.22
C LEU A 662 -14.38 11.45 8.73
N PRO A 663 -15.56 11.32 8.08
CA PRO A 663 -15.74 11.77 6.70
C PRO A 663 -15.45 13.27 6.52
N VAL A 664 -15.83 14.09 7.50
CA VAL A 664 -15.57 15.54 7.49
C VAL A 664 -14.09 15.83 7.72
N LEU A 665 -13.43 15.10 8.63
CA LEU A 665 -11.99 15.20 8.85
C LEU A 665 -11.20 14.85 7.59
N ILE A 666 -11.58 13.78 6.89
CA ILE A 666 -10.96 13.39 5.61
C ILE A 666 -11.18 14.48 4.55
N ALA A 667 -12.40 15.00 4.42
CA ALA A 667 -12.69 16.10 3.49
C ALA A 667 -11.88 17.37 3.83
N THR A 668 -11.77 17.71 5.11
CA THR A 668 -10.99 18.85 5.60
C THR A 668 -9.50 18.66 5.34
N LEU A 669 -8.97 17.46 5.59
CA LEU A 669 -7.58 17.11 5.27
C LEU A 669 -7.34 17.22 3.76
N GLY A 670 -8.26 16.74 2.93
CA GLY A 670 -8.21 16.91 1.47
C GLY A 670 -8.16 18.38 1.05
N LEU A 671 -9.01 19.23 1.66
CA LEU A 671 -8.99 20.68 1.45
C LEU A 671 -7.67 21.32 1.92
N LEU A 672 -7.12 20.89 3.06
CA LEU A 672 -5.83 21.38 3.57
C LEU A 672 -4.66 20.97 2.67
N VAL A 673 -4.68 19.73 2.16
CA VAL A 673 -3.71 19.25 1.15
C VAL A 673 -3.80 20.11 -0.12
N TYR A 674 -5.01 20.49 -0.53
CA TYR A 674 -5.21 21.38 -1.68
C TYR A 674 -4.68 22.80 -1.42
N ARG A 675 -4.91 23.36 -0.22
CA ARG A 675 -4.57 24.77 0.10
C ARG A 675 -3.16 24.99 0.64
N ASN A 676 -2.52 23.98 1.23
CA ASN A 676 -1.27 24.13 1.98
C ASN A 676 -0.17 23.19 1.46
N ASP A 677 0.88 23.78 0.87
CA ASP A 677 2.00 23.05 0.28
C ASP A 677 2.80 22.21 1.31
N THR A 678 2.82 22.61 2.59
CA THR A 678 3.49 21.87 3.66
C THR A 678 2.71 20.62 4.04
N VAL A 679 1.38 20.76 4.20
CA VAL A 679 0.49 19.61 4.48
C VAL A 679 0.51 18.64 3.29
N ARG A 680 0.47 19.16 2.05
CA ARG A 680 0.61 18.36 0.84
C ARG A 680 1.90 17.56 0.81
N ARG A 681 3.04 18.19 1.12
CA ARG A 681 4.34 17.49 1.18
C ARG A 681 4.34 16.38 2.23
N SER A 682 3.82 16.63 3.43
CA SER A 682 3.75 15.63 4.50
C SER A 682 2.87 14.42 4.14
N VAL A 683 1.67 14.65 3.58
CA VAL A 683 0.78 13.57 3.11
C VAL A 683 1.40 12.85 1.90
N GLY A 684 2.07 13.60 1.02
CA GLY A 684 2.80 13.06 -0.14
C GLY A 684 3.84 12.01 0.24
N VAL A 685 4.53 12.13 1.38
CA VAL A 685 5.48 11.11 1.84
C VAL A 685 4.82 9.74 2.06
N ILE A 686 3.66 9.71 2.72
CA ILE A 686 2.91 8.47 2.95
C ILE A 686 2.51 7.85 1.61
N TRP A 687 2.14 8.71 0.67
CA TRP A 687 1.75 8.30 -0.67
C TRP A 687 2.91 7.73 -1.49
N ASP A 688 4.06 8.40 -1.50
CA ASP A 688 5.27 7.98 -2.19
C ASP A 688 5.76 6.61 -1.69
N LEU A 689 5.50 6.29 -0.42
CA LEU A 689 5.80 4.97 0.15
C LEU A 689 4.74 3.93 -0.22
N GLY A 690 3.45 4.30 -0.13
CA GLY A 690 2.32 3.42 -0.41
C GLY A 690 2.17 3.03 -1.89
N THR A 691 2.63 3.88 -2.80
CA THR A 691 2.48 3.71 -4.26
C THR A 691 3.78 3.38 -5.00
N PHE A 692 4.86 3.08 -4.28
CA PHE A 692 6.07 2.56 -4.91
C PHE A 692 5.86 1.18 -5.55
N TRP A 693 5.08 0.31 -4.90
CA TRP A 693 4.91 -1.06 -5.36
C TRP A 693 3.79 -1.17 -6.39
N PRO A 694 4.00 -1.92 -7.48
CA PRO A 694 2.99 -2.05 -8.52
C PRO A 694 1.80 -2.89 -8.02
N ARG A 695 0.63 -2.68 -8.61
CA ARG A 695 -0.61 -3.30 -8.14
C ARG A 695 -0.59 -4.80 -8.45
N ALA A 696 -0.78 -5.64 -7.43
CA ALA A 696 -0.63 -7.09 -7.58
C ALA A 696 -1.54 -7.93 -6.67
N ALA A 697 -1.98 -7.36 -5.54
CA ALA A 697 -2.90 -8.03 -4.61
C ALA A 697 -4.32 -7.45 -4.71
N HIS A 698 -4.43 -6.13 -4.84
CA HIS A 698 -5.71 -5.44 -4.80
C HIS A 698 -5.89 -4.53 -6.04
N PRO A 699 -6.95 -4.68 -6.84
CA PRO A 699 -7.13 -3.93 -8.09
C PRO A 699 -7.45 -2.45 -7.88
N LEU A 700 -8.08 -2.10 -6.76
CA LEU A 700 -8.37 -0.71 -6.36
C LEU A 700 -7.21 -0.05 -5.60
N ALA A 701 -6.07 -0.75 -5.46
CA ALA A 701 -4.88 -0.07 -5.00
C ALA A 701 -4.54 1.04 -6.02
N PRO A 702 -3.96 2.16 -5.57
CA PRO A 702 -3.64 3.28 -6.43
C PRO A 702 -2.53 2.92 -7.45
N PRO A 703 -2.46 3.60 -8.61
CA PRO A 703 -1.41 3.36 -9.59
C PRO A 703 -0.04 3.66 -8.98
N SER A 704 0.98 2.94 -9.45
CA SER A 704 2.33 3.08 -8.92
C SER A 704 3.15 4.04 -9.78
N TYR A 705 3.74 5.06 -9.17
CA TYR A 705 4.63 5.99 -9.91
C TYR A 705 5.88 5.28 -10.46
N ALA A 706 6.28 4.15 -9.86
CA ALA A 706 7.43 3.38 -10.31
C ALA A 706 7.15 2.61 -11.61
N GLU A 707 5.87 2.36 -11.94
CA GLU A 707 5.44 1.84 -13.26
C GLU A 707 5.76 2.84 -14.40
N ARG A 708 6.06 4.10 -14.07
CA ARG A 708 6.57 5.12 -14.98
C ARG A 708 8.05 5.41 -14.79
N ALA A 709 8.43 5.71 -13.55
CA ALA A 709 9.74 6.25 -13.24
C ALA A 709 10.89 5.28 -13.53
N VAL A 710 10.70 3.98 -13.26
CA VAL A 710 11.74 2.99 -13.52
C VAL A 710 11.94 2.77 -15.03
N PRO A 711 10.88 2.52 -15.85
CA PRO A 711 11.00 2.46 -17.31
C PRO A 711 11.62 3.69 -17.98
N GLU A 712 11.28 4.90 -17.55
CA GLU A 712 11.86 6.14 -18.11
C GLU A 712 13.35 6.26 -17.79
N LEU A 713 13.75 6.00 -16.55
CA LEU A 713 15.16 5.99 -16.15
C LEU A 713 15.95 4.89 -16.87
N LEU A 714 15.36 3.71 -17.05
CA LEU A 714 15.94 2.61 -17.84
C LEU A 714 16.19 3.04 -19.28
N THR A 715 15.16 3.59 -19.92
CA THR A 715 15.20 4.04 -21.32
C THR A 715 16.22 5.16 -21.51
N ARG A 716 16.25 6.16 -20.62
CA ARG A 716 17.22 7.25 -20.66
C ARG A 716 18.65 6.74 -20.49
N THR A 717 18.88 5.91 -19.48
CA THR A 717 20.22 5.38 -19.15
C THR A 717 20.75 4.48 -20.26
N ALA A 718 19.97 3.50 -20.69
CA ALA A 718 20.37 2.60 -21.77
C ALA A 718 20.49 3.35 -23.10
N GLY A 719 19.56 4.25 -23.42
CA GLY A 719 19.55 5.03 -24.65
C GLY A 719 20.80 5.89 -24.82
N LEU A 720 21.20 6.65 -23.79
CA LEU A 720 22.39 7.51 -23.87
C LEU A 720 23.72 6.75 -23.99
N LEU A 721 23.79 5.54 -23.41
CA LEU A 721 24.95 4.67 -23.53
C LEU A 721 24.99 3.93 -24.89
N ALA A 722 23.83 3.66 -25.48
CA ALA A 722 23.67 2.96 -26.75
C ALA A 722 23.88 3.84 -27.99
N LEU A 723 23.92 5.16 -27.84
CA LEU A 723 24.14 6.07 -28.96
C LEU A 723 25.48 5.81 -29.67
N PRO A 724 25.56 6.04 -31.01
CA PRO A 724 26.81 5.91 -31.77
C PRO A 724 27.90 6.85 -31.28
N HIS A 725 29.17 6.47 -31.43
CA HIS A 725 30.34 7.24 -30.97
C HIS A 725 30.39 8.70 -31.48
N GLN A 726 29.76 8.96 -32.63
CA GLN A 726 29.71 10.28 -33.26
C GLN A 726 28.54 11.15 -32.75
N ASP A 727 27.53 10.58 -32.05
CA ASP A 727 26.40 11.36 -31.55
C ASP A 727 26.84 12.23 -30.36
N PRO A 728 26.66 13.57 -30.43
CA PRO A 728 27.08 14.48 -29.37
C PRO A 728 26.29 14.31 -28.07
N ARG A 729 25.23 13.50 -28.02
CA ARG A 729 24.48 13.20 -26.79
C ARG A 729 24.97 11.94 -26.11
N ARG A 730 25.82 11.14 -26.76
CA ARG A 730 26.36 9.91 -26.21
C ARG A 730 27.12 10.17 -24.91
N MET A 731 26.92 9.28 -23.95
CA MET A 731 27.68 9.26 -22.69
C MET A 731 28.58 8.03 -22.65
N ASP A 732 29.80 8.19 -22.15
CA ASP A 732 30.75 7.09 -21.98
C ASP A 732 30.49 6.31 -20.69
N GLY A 733 30.00 6.99 -19.66
CA GLY A 733 29.58 6.41 -18.39
C GLY A 733 28.55 7.28 -17.66
N ILE A 734 27.81 6.66 -16.75
CA ILE A 734 26.73 7.30 -15.99
C ILE A 734 26.96 7.09 -14.50
N ILE A 735 26.96 8.19 -13.74
CA ILE A 735 26.86 8.17 -12.28
C ILE A 735 25.38 8.25 -11.95
N LEU A 736 24.80 7.18 -11.42
CA LEU A 736 23.41 7.14 -10.99
C LEU A 736 23.34 7.53 -9.51
N SER A 737 22.93 8.77 -9.23
CA SER A 737 22.89 9.35 -7.89
C SER A 737 21.47 9.26 -7.31
N GLY A 738 21.24 8.36 -6.35
CA GLY A 738 19.95 8.18 -5.68
C GLY A 738 19.92 8.79 -4.28
N HIS A 739 18.92 9.63 -3.99
CA HIS A 739 18.66 10.17 -2.64
C HIS A 739 17.43 9.53 -2.01
N SER A 740 17.51 9.02 -0.78
CA SER A 740 16.32 8.54 -0.05
C SER A 740 15.52 7.51 -0.87
N GLN A 741 14.24 7.75 -1.17
CA GLN A 741 13.43 6.91 -2.07
C GLN A 741 14.07 6.72 -3.46
N GLY A 742 14.81 7.70 -3.97
CA GLY A 742 15.58 7.59 -5.20
C GLY A 742 16.62 6.47 -5.17
N THR A 743 17.14 6.08 -3.98
CA THR A 743 18.02 4.90 -3.87
C THR A 743 17.31 3.60 -4.23
N VAL A 744 16.03 3.47 -3.87
CA VAL A 744 15.19 2.30 -4.16
C VAL A 744 14.85 2.25 -5.66
N ILE A 745 14.51 3.39 -6.25
CA ILE A 745 14.25 3.52 -7.70
C ILE A 745 15.51 3.16 -8.49
N CYS A 746 16.66 3.76 -8.15
CA CYS A 746 17.93 3.49 -8.82
C CYS A 746 18.36 2.03 -8.69
N ALA A 747 18.15 1.39 -7.54
CA ALA A 747 18.43 -0.03 -7.36
C ALA A 747 17.59 -0.91 -8.31
N ALA A 748 16.29 -0.58 -8.49
CA ALA A 748 15.45 -1.27 -9.47
C ALA A 748 15.93 -1.07 -10.91
N VAL A 749 16.32 0.16 -11.28
CA VAL A 749 16.90 0.47 -12.59
C VAL A 749 18.16 -0.36 -12.84
N VAL A 750 19.11 -0.38 -11.90
CA VAL A 750 20.36 -1.15 -12.04
C VAL A 750 20.10 -2.64 -12.27
N LEU A 751 19.14 -3.23 -11.53
CA LEU A 751 18.82 -4.66 -11.65
C LEU A 751 18.16 -5.02 -12.99
N GLN A 752 17.43 -4.09 -13.61
CA GLN A 752 16.78 -4.32 -14.91
C GLN A 752 17.63 -3.93 -16.12
N LEU A 753 18.71 -3.18 -15.93
CA LEU A 753 19.60 -2.85 -17.04
C LEU A 753 20.31 -4.09 -17.60
N PRO A 754 20.56 -4.16 -18.92
CA PRO A 754 21.44 -5.18 -19.51
C PRO A 754 22.86 -5.12 -18.93
N ALA A 755 23.50 -6.30 -18.78
CA ALA A 755 24.82 -6.43 -18.15
C ALA A 755 25.91 -5.56 -18.82
N ARG A 756 25.87 -5.43 -20.16
CA ARG A 756 26.79 -4.56 -20.92
C ARG A 756 26.75 -3.10 -20.47
N TRP A 757 25.57 -2.59 -20.12
CA TRP A 757 25.37 -1.19 -19.74
C TRP A 757 25.70 -0.95 -18.27
N ARG A 758 25.43 -1.94 -17.39
CA ARG A 758 25.76 -1.86 -15.95
C ARG A 758 27.24 -1.59 -15.70
N ARG A 759 28.13 -2.12 -16.53
CA ARG A 759 29.59 -1.92 -16.40
C ARG A 759 30.03 -0.46 -16.57
N ARG A 760 29.19 0.36 -17.20
CA ARG A 760 29.42 1.81 -17.41
C ARG A 760 28.66 2.67 -16.41
N ILE A 761 28.11 2.06 -15.37
CA ILE A 761 27.34 2.74 -14.33
C ILE A 761 28.09 2.68 -13.01
N TRP A 762 28.10 3.81 -12.31
CA TRP A 762 28.46 3.87 -10.91
C TRP A 762 27.28 4.36 -10.09
N PHE A 763 26.87 3.61 -9.08
CA PHE A 763 25.75 3.94 -8.21
C PHE A 763 26.24 4.75 -7.00
N LEU A 764 25.75 5.97 -6.83
CA LEU A 764 25.94 6.76 -5.61
C LEU A 764 24.62 6.78 -4.84
N SER A 765 24.60 6.20 -3.64
CA SER A 765 23.42 6.23 -2.77
C SER A 765 23.66 7.15 -1.57
N TYR A 766 22.67 7.94 -1.19
CA TYR A 766 22.77 8.80 -0.01
C TYR A 766 21.40 9.02 0.63
N GLY A 767 21.36 9.23 1.95
CA GLY A 767 20.10 9.10 2.69
C GLY A 767 19.49 7.70 2.52
N CYS A 768 20.33 6.66 2.38
CA CYS A 768 19.93 5.35 1.89
C CYS A 768 19.12 4.54 2.93
N GLN A 769 17.97 4.02 2.50
CA GLN A 769 17.02 3.28 3.33
C GLN A 769 17.05 1.75 3.09
N LEU A 770 17.92 1.29 2.19
CA LEU A 770 17.93 -0.09 1.70
C LEU A 770 18.19 -1.13 2.80
N THR A 771 19.04 -0.84 3.78
CA THR A 771 19.39 -1.79 4.85
C THR A 771 18.37 -1.78 5.98
N ARG A 772 18.30 -0.67 6.74
CA ARG A 772 17.57 -0.63 8.03
C ARG A 772 16.05 -0.53 7.92
N LEU A 773 15.51 -0.18 6.75
CA LEU A 773 14.06 -0.09 6.53
C LEU A 773 13.59 -1.07 5.46
N TYR A 774 13.97 -0.82 4.20
CA TYR A 774 13.51 -1.62 3.07
C TYR A 774 13.96 -3.07 3.17
N GLY A 775 15.19 -3.35 3.57
CA GLY A 775 15.71 -4.71 3.71
C GLY A 775 15.06 -5.52 4.83
N ARG A 776 14.48 -4.85 5.83
CA ARG A 776 13.78 -5.50 6.95
C ARG A 776 12.31 -5.74 6.65
N VAL A 777 11.64 -4.79 5.99
CA VAL A 777 10.19 -4.83 5.67
C VAL A 777 9.93 -5.56 4.35
N PHE A 778 10.81 -5.39 3.36
CA PHE A 778 10.73 -5.95 2.01
C PHE A 778 11.94 -6.84 1.69
N PRO A 779 12.22 -7.87 2.51
CA PRO A 779 13.48 -8.63 2.44
C PRO A 779 13.68 -9.43 1.17
N ALA A 780 12.61 -9.75 0.44
CA ALA A 780 12.74 -10.47 -0.82
C ALA A 780 13.39 -9.64 -1.95
N TYR A 781 13.44 -8.31 -1.79
CA TYR A 781 14.00 -7.37 -2.75
C TYR A 781 15.32 -6.77 -2.27
N PHE A 782 15.36 -6.33 -1.00
CA PHE A 782 16.48 -5.59 -0.41
C PHE A 782 17.03 -6.21 0.87
N GLY A 783 16.65 -7.46 1.16
CA GLY A 783 17.12 -8.16 2.36
C GLY A 783 18.62 -8.47 2.32
N PRO A 784 19.18 -8.97 3.42
CA PRO A 784 20.62 -9.28 3.52
C PRO A 784 21.10 -10.27 2.45
N ASP A 785 20.25 -11.20 2.02
CA ASP A 785 20.57 -12.18 0.97
C ASP A 785 20.38 -11.64 -0.45
N ARG A 786 19.81 -10.43 -0.60
CA ARG A 786 19.43 -9.84 -1.90
C ARG A 786 20.22 -8.59 -2.25
N LEU A 787 20.70 -7.84 -1.26
CA LEU A 787 21.62 -6.72 -1.50
C LEU A 787 22.94 -7.14 -2.18
N PRO A 788 23.53 -8.31 -1.89
CA PRO A 788 24.68 -8.80 -2.64
C PRO A 788 24.39 -8.97 -4.13
N ALA A 789 23.18 -9.36 -4.54
CA ALA A 789 22.82 -9.45 -5.96
C ALA A 789 22.83 -8.08 -6.66
N LEU A 790 22.49 -7.00 -5.95
CA LEU A 790 22.63 -5.63 -6.47
C LEU A 790 24.11 -5.24 -6.60
N ALA A 791 24.93 -5.59 -5.62
CA ALA A 791 26.38 -5.35 -5.66
C ALA A 791 27.05 -6.14 -6.80
N GLU A 792 26.73 -7.42 -6.97
CA GLU A 792 27.17 -8.27 -8.06
C GLU A 792 26.73 -7.74 -9.43
N ALA A 793 25.51 -7.18 -9.51
CA ALA A 793 25.03 -6.55 -10.74
C ALA A 793 25.87 -5.32 -11.16
N LEU A 794 26.55 -4.67 -10.19
CA LEU A 794 27.48 -3.56 -10.40
C LEU A 794 28.95 -3.99 -10.38
N ALA A 795 29.24 -5.30 -10.36
CA ALA A 795 30.60 -5.81 -10.38
C ALA A 795 31.27 -5.51 -11.71
N ARG A 796 32.48 -4.99 -11.64
CA ARG A 796 33.33 -4.68 -12.79
C ARG A 796 34.32 -5.81 -13.06
N PRO A 797 34.83 -5.94 -14.30
CA PRO A 797 35.78 -7.00 -14.65
C PRO A 797 37.05 -7.05 -13.77
N CYS A 798 37.44 -5.92 -13.18
CA CYS A 798 38.56 -5.80 -12.25
C CYS A 798 38.27 -6.29 -10.82
N GLY A 799 37.08 -6.84 -10.55
CA GLY A 799 36.69 -7.34 -9.23
C GLY A 799 36.19 -6.27 -8.25
N THR A 800 36.08 -5.01 -8.67
CA THR A 800 35.51 -3.91 -7.85
C THR A 800 34.03 -3.71 -8.15
N THR A 801 33.26 -3.23 -7.17
CA THR A 801 31.83 -2.97 -7.31
C THR A 801 31.57 -1.48 -7.54
N GLY A 802 30.88 -1.10 -8.61
CA GLY A 802 30.56 0.32 -8.88
C GLY A 802 29.48 0.91 -7.97
N TRP A 803 29.64 0.86 -6.64
CA TRP A 803 28.68 1.39 -5.68
C TRP A 803 29.35 2.08 -4.48
N THR A 804 29.00 3.35 -4.27
CA THR A 804 29.38 4.11 -3.07
C THR A 804 28.16 4.63 -2.33
N ASN A 805 28.07 4.38 -1.03
CA ASN A 805 27.04 4.92 -0.15
C ASN A 805 27.58 6.07 0.70
N PHE A 806 26.77 7.12 0.91
CA PHE A 806 27.06 8.22 1.83
C PHE A 806 26.00 8.29 2.93
N TRP A 807 26.44 8.46 4.16
CA TRP A 807 25.55 8.55 5.33
C TRP A 807 26.12 9.52 6.37
N ARG A 808 25.29 9.99 7.30
CA ARG A 808 25.74 10.82 8.43
C ARG A 808 24.90 10.58 9.67
N ALA A 809 25.49 10.81 10.84
CA ALA A 809 24.86 10.51 12.13
C ALA A 809 23.65 11.39 12.48
N THR A 810 23.42 12.47 11.73
CA THR A 810 22.29 13.42 11.88
C THR A 810 21.13 13.12 10.93
N ASP A 811 21.26 12.15 10.04
CA ASP A 811 20.24 11.80 9.04
C ASP A 811 19.28 10.73 9.57
N PRO A 812 18.02 11.03 9.91
CA PRO A 812 17.13 10.03 10.47
C PRO A 812 16.72 8.89 9.54
N LEU A 813 17.02 8.99 8.25
CA LEU A 813 16.61 8.04 7.22
C LEU A 813 17.78 7.50 6.39
N GLY A 814 19.01 7.97 6.64
CA GLY A 814 20.22 7.58 5.92
C GLY A 814 21.14 6.74 6.78
N TRP A 815 21.41 5.51 6.36
CA TRP A 815 22.21 4.55 7.12
C TRP A 815 23.36 3.95 6.32
N PRO A 816 24.35 3.35 7.03
CA PRO A 816 25.37 2.49 6.45
C PRO A 816 24.81 1.39 5.54
N VAL A 817 25.55 1.09 4.47
CA VAL A 817 25.25 -0.03 3.56
C VAL A 817 26.52 -0.83 3.28
N THR A 818 26.53 -2.07 3.74
CA THR A 818 27.70 -2.98 3.69
C THR A 818 27.91 -3.67 2.35
N ALA A 819 26.89 -3.67 1.47
CA ALA A 819 26.98 -4.31 0.17
C ALA A 819 27.71 -3.48 -0.90
N GLY A 820 27.97 -2.18 -0.66
CA GLY A 820 28.71 -1.32 -1.60
C GLY A 820 30.22 -1.57 -1.58
N GLU A 821 30.96 -1.03 -2.57
CA GLU A 821 32.44 -0.97 -2.53
C GLU A 821 32.90 -0.03 -1.40
N ARG A 822 32.18 1.08 -1.22
CA ARG A 822 32.51 2.10 -0.22
C ARG A 822 31.27 2.54 0.53
N ASP A 823 31.43 2.71 1.84
CA ASP A 823 30.43 3.29 2.73
C ASP A 823 31.06 4.47 3.47
N MET A 824 30.75 5.68 3.02
CA MET A 824 31.43 6.92 3.42
C MET A 824 30.58 7.72 4.41
N ALA A 825 31.11 7.90 5.61
CA ALA A 825 30.54 8.84 6.56
C ALA A 825 30.79 10.29 6.10
N VAL A 826 29.74 11.10 6.08
CA VAL A 826 29.78 12.53 5.80
C VAL A 826 29.70 13.28 7.12
N THR A 827 30.60 14.24 7.30
CA THR A 827 30.66 15.06 8.52
C THR A 827 29.48 16.04 8.54
N ASP A 828 28.67 16.02 9.62
CA ASP A 828 27.54 16.95 9.79
C ASP A 828 27.26 17.26 11.27
N PRO A 829 27.28 18.56 11.68
CA PRO A 829 27.74 19.72 10.89
C PRO A 829 29.25 19.65 10.63
N GLN A 830 29.74 20.41 9.64
CA GLN A 830 31.17 20.43 9.28
C GLN A 830 32.07 20.86 10.45
N ALA A 831 31.58 21.78 11.29
CA ALA A 831 32.18 22.17 12.55
C ALA A 831 31.08 22.61 13.55
N LEU A 832 31.43 22.70 14.84
CA LEU A 832 30.53 23.17 15.90
C LEU A 832 30.55 24.70 16.08
N HIS A 833 31.45 25.38 15.39
CA HIS A 833 31.61 26.82 15.40
C HIS A 833 31.94 27.31 13.98
N PRO A 834 31.71 28.60 13.66
CA PRO A 834 32.10 29.17 12.37
C PRO A 834 33.62 29.15 12.19
N SER A 835 34.09 28.85 10.98
CA SER A 835 35.50 28.93 10.60
C SER A 835 35.69 29.87 9.41
N ASP A 836 36.94 30.18 9.06
CA ASP A 836 37.29 30.88 7.81
C ASP A 836 36.68 32.28 7.67
N GLY A 837 36.43 32.95 8.79
CA GLY A 837 35.85 34.30 8.82
C GLY A 837 34.32 34.34 8.65
N GLU A 838 33.66 33.18 8.59
CA GLU A 838 32.21 33.10 8.62
C GLU A 838 31.64 33.52 9.97
N VAL A 839 30.47 34.16 9.95
CA VAL A 839 29.76 34.61 11.16
C VAL A 839 28.65 33.61 11.54
N ALA A 840 28.12 32.89 10.55
CA ALA A 840 27.03 31.94 10.75
C ALA A 840 27.56 30.53 11.08
N ASP A 841 26.88 29.85 12.00
CA ASP A 841 27.20 28.45 12.30
C ASP A 841 27.01 27.56 11.07
N PRO A 842 27.94 26.62 10.80
CA PRO A 842 27.78 25.64 9.74
C PRO A 842 26.43 24.91 9.89
N PRO A 843 25.60 24.86 8.84
CA PRO A 843 24.24 24.33 8.95
C PRO A 843 24.26 22.82 9.24
N ILE A 844 23.33 22.36 10.08
CA ILE A 844 23.06 20.92 10.25
C ILE A 844 22.20 20.48 9.06
N ARG A 845 22.78 19.69 8.17
CA ARG A 845 22.17 19.32 6.89
C ARG A 845 21.19 18.13 7.01
N SER A 846 21.32 17.28 8.04
CA SER A 846 20.41 16.18 8.40
C SER A 846 20.01 15.22 7.27
N HIS A 847 18.92 15.42 6.52
CA HIS A 847 18.54 14.54 5.39
C HIS A 847 18.81 15.17 4.00
N SER A 848 19.31 16.41 3.90
CA SER A 848 19.52 17.15 2.64
C SER A 848 20.99 17.54 2.37
N GLY A 849 21.33 18.03 1.18
CA GLY A 849 22.66 18.63 0.93
C GLY A 849 23.85 17.65 0.97
N TYR A 850 23.65 16.35 0.72
CA TYR A 850 24.76 15.41 0.54
C TYR A 850 25.68 15.79 -0.63
N PRO A 851 25.16 16.22 -1.80
CA PRO A 851 26.02 16.64 -2.90
C PRO A 851 26.93 17.83 -2.56
N ASP A 852 26.58 18.65 -1.56
CA ASP A 852 27.38 19.80 -1.15
C ASP A 852 28.59 19.40 -0.30
N ALA A 853 28.63 18.17 0.23
CA ALA A 853 29.70 17.69 1.09
C ALA A 853 31.01 17.47 0.32
N ALA A 854 32.13 17.83 0.95
CA ALA A 854 33.46 17.68 0.35
C ALA A 854 33.80 16.21 0.07
N GLU A 855 33.36 15.30 0.95
CA GLU A 855 33.48 13.85 0.81
C GLU A 855 32.78 13.36 -0.48
N PHE A 856 31.56 13.85 -0.73
CA PHE A 856 30.79 13.51 -1.93
C PHE A 856 31.48 14.03 -3.20
N GLN A 857 31.92 15.28 -3.19
CA GLN A 857 32.55 15.92 -4.34
C GLN A 857 33.87 15.25 -4.74
N ARG A 858 34.69 14.87 -3.73
CA ARG A 858 35.93 14.11 -3.95
C ARG A 858 35.65 12.75 -4.59
N GLU A 859 34.70 12.01 -4.04
CA GLU A 859 34.37 10.68 -4.56
C GLU A 859 33.71 10.77 -5.94
N ARG A 860 32.81 11.73 -6.18
CA ARG A 860 32.23 11.97 -7.51
C ARG A 860 33.31 12.21 -8.57
N SER A 861 34.33 13.00 -8.22
CA SER A 861 35.47 13.29 -9.12
C SER A 861 36.31 12.04 -9.41
N ARG A 862 36.60 11.22 -8.38
CA ARG A 862 37.27 9.91 -8.52
C ARG A 862 36.48 8.99 -9.43
N VAL A 863 35.18 8.86 -9.19
CA VAL A 863 34.28 7.98 -9.95
C VAL A 863 34.18 8.42 -11.42
N ALA A 864 34.02 9.72 -11.66
CA ALA A 864 34.00 10.25 -13.01
C ALA A 864 35.31 9.96 -13.76
N TRP A 865 36.46 10.06 -13.09
CA TRP A 865 37.74 9.66 -13.66
C TRP A 865 37.80 8.16 -13.99
N LEU A 866 37.32 7.30 -13.09
CA LEU A 866 37.27 5.84 -13.29
C LEU A 866 36.37 5.44 -14.47
N LEU A 867 35.22 6.09 -14.63
CA LEU A 867 34.29 5.81 -15.73
C LEU A 867 34.79 6.29 -17.09
N ARG A 868 35.73 7.25 -17.13
CA ARG A 868 36.35 7.71 -18.39
C ARG A 868 37.43 6.77 -18.90
N GLN A 869 37.99 5.91 -18.05
CA GLN A 869 39.01 4.98 -18.49
C GLN A 869 38.38 3.90 -19.39
N PRO A 870 39.00 3.56 -20.53
CA PRO A 870 38.48 2.51 -21.39
C PRO A 870 38.47 1.19 -20.60
N VAL A 871 37.30 0.55 -20.53
CA VAL A 871 37.20 -0.82 -20.04
C VAL A 871 38.00 -1.69 -21.00
N PRO A 872 39.08 -2.38 -20.57
CA PRO A 872 39.87 -3.20 -21.48
C PRO A 872 38.96 -4.25 -22.13
N SER A 873 38.99 -4.34 -23.46
CA SER A 873 38.30 -5.41 -24.18
C SER A 873 38.84 -6.76 -23.68
N PRO A 874 38.01 -7.81 -23.56
CA PRO A 874 38.50 -9.16 -23.36
C PRO A 874 39.53 -9.44 -24.47
N ARG A 875 40.76 -9.84 -24.10
CA ARG A 875 41.75 -10.26 -25.10
C ARG A 875 41.11 -11.42 -25.88
N ARG A 876 40.91 -11.24 -27.18
CA ARG A 876 40.70 -12.38 -28.07
C ARG A 876 41.95 -13.26 -27.92
N GLY A 877 41.76 -14.47 -27.43
CA GLY A 877 42.80 -15.49 -27.55
C GLY A 877 43.12 -15.64 -29.03
N PHE A 878 44.38 -15.42 -29.38
CA PHE A 878 44.92 -15.96 -30.62
C PHE A 878 45.20 -17.43 -30.30
N ASP A 879 44.36 -18.31 -30.82
CA ASP A 879 44.77 -19.69 -31.14
C ASP A 879 45.27 -19.70 -32.59
#